data_AF-A0A1Z9P7T3-F1
#
_entry.id   AF-A0A1Z9P7T3-F1
#
_cell.length_a   1.000
_cell.length_b   1.000
_cell.length_c   1.000
_cell.angle_alpha   90.00
_cell.angle_beta   90.00
_cell.angle_gamma   90.00
#
_symmetry.space_group_name_H-M   'P 1'
#
loop_
_entity.id
_entity.type
_entity.pdbx_description
1 polymer ?
#
loop_
_entity_poly.entity_id
_entity_poly.type
_entity_poly.pdbx_seq_one_letter_code
_entity_poly.pdbx_strand_id
1 'polypeptide(L)'
;MSTGNTEFIRTAMSKELVFTMGLSVVASFVSDFLQPLANITFYVLILSGVLSALFLLLYFIKKDIRKKFSKFLMASITVMVLSGFLYSSQDESNSNKGVLAASFPAIGNLQKDLGMLEKDIAEIKESTLRTEELVESIAEDSKENIKQTKELTETIKDSNEVIASKLDEINDSFQQISKLGGIIAEPKRPEEFYNNARVYEDRGDYLNARRMYNQYFTFKLDYIDPHLRYQTFLKLQEGRAGAREVYNSLFNNDNRIVIEYLKIVLYNSPTRTQLLREFIQKNNEFAPAYYELSKDYSPSRTGQESLSNRKLELENLEKFIELSDEGKFIKYFLDKSMAAEWLRYAEERVSILNSGLNEVKETYFNDGSISTRTNYRNGIREGEELVYVGKNDALKVYDGIIVDHYSQGRETLVKVKDLDWYDGNNILIRKNFYKEGELKRSEDLKYYLSGEIFNFQTFVPASEEVISNLESKLNVAQYQLKIEKDSALDYKMNDCDDWNNSGSMECMMAGGSSDFTIQNYEKDITSIKQEISNAREKTGPYKFFYKNGQIEDEGINENGEKKSYAFFSKEGKLEEKGNIKNYFSILKTDFRYLHGAYEKYYKNGQLMIKGVFEEGELIAPYKVFHENGEVFLEKNNNKEYTKFNDQGEIILKVLPIECKKEAKFSRASNSRGMEEGIYKCFKLVNISESGENIEKNISIRPFLSNVHGNCLKPTYVCEGTTPNFLTKFFD
;
A
#
# COMPACT_ATOMS: atom_id res chain seq x y z
N MET A 1 16.17 71.79 -44.76
CA MET A 1 15.42 70.52 -44.63
C MET A 1 15.71 69.96 -43.25
N SER A 2 14.67 69.85 -42.43
CA SER A 2 14.70 69.69 -40.99
C SER A 2 15.13 68.29 -40.55
N THR A 3 16.21 68.21 -39.80
CA THR A 3 16.55 67.12 -38.88
C THR A 3 15.63 67.20 -37.66
N GLY A 4 14.58 66.39 -37.64
CA GLY A 4 13.71 66.23 -36.49
C GLY A 4 13.14 64.82 -36.48
N ASN A 5 13.74 63.92 -35.70
CA ASN A 5 13.04 62.75 -35.13
C ASN A 5 13.88 61.86 -34.18
N THR A 6 15.14 62.18 -33.89
CA THR A 6 15.96 61.36 -32.96
C THR A 6 16.03 61.88 -31.53
N GLU A 7 15.50 63.07 -31.24
CA GLU A 7 15.55 63.66 -29.88
C GLU A 7 14.32 63.36 -29.00
N PHE A 8 13.21 62.85 -29.56
CA PHE A 8 12.02 62.55 -28.76
C PHE A 8 12.14 61.24 -27.95
N ILE A 9 13.01 60.32 -28.36
CA ILE A 9 13.19 59.01 -27.70
C ILE A 9 14.17 59.10 -26.51
N ARG A 10 15.04 60.12 -26.45
CA ARG A 10 16.08 60.22 -25.41
C ARG A 10 15.62 60.90 -24.11
N THR A 11 14.42 61.48 -24.06
CA THR A 11 14.01 62.37 -22.95
C THR A 11 12.76 61.92 -22.18
N ALA A 12 12.41 60.62 -22.19
CA ALA A 12 11.22 60.14 -21.49
C ALA A 12 11.31 58.77 -20.78
N MET A 13 12.50 58.16 -20.64
CA MET A 13 12.65 56.96 -19.79
C MET A 13 13.27 57.34 -18.45
N SER A 14 12.44 57.75 -17.50
CA SER A 14 12.87 57.82 -16.09
C SER A 14 13.36 56.44 -15.63
N LYS A 15 14.39 56.35 -14.78
CA LYS A 15 14.86 55.07 -14.19
C LYS A 15 13.72 54.21 -13.65
N GLU A 16 12.71 54.85 -13.05
CA GLU A 16 11.49 54.20 -12.57
C GLU A 16 10.69 53.49 -13.67
N LEU A 17 10.62 54.06 -14.88
CA LEU A 17 9.91 53.45 -16.01
C LEU A 17 10.63 52.18 -16.48
N VAL A 18 11.96 52.24 -16.60
CA VAL A 18 12.79 51.08 -16.97
C VAL A 18 12.66 49.97 -15.91
N PHE A 19 12.67 50.34 -14.64
CA PHE A 19 12.45 49.41 -13.53
C PHE A 19 11.05 48.76 -13.58
N THR A 20 9.99 49.55 -13.82
CA THR A 20 8.62 48.99 -13.96
C THR A 20 8.46 48.09 -15.18
N MET A 21 9.14 48.38 -16.29
CA MET A 21 9.14 47.50 -17.47
C MET A 21 9.93 46.21 -17.20
N GLY A 22 11.04 46.29 -16.47
CA GLY A 22 11.79 45.10 -16.02
C GLY A 22 10.94 44.17 -15.15
N LEU A 23 10.21 44.72 -14.17
CA LEU A 23 9.24 43.96 -13.36
C LEU A 23 8.12 43.35 -14.20
N SER A 24 7.67 44.05 -15.25
CA SER A 24 6.62 43.56 -16.16
C SER A 24 7.08 42.34 -16.98
N VAL A 25 8.36 42.34 -17.39
CA VAL A 25 8.99 41.19 -18.07
C VAL A 25 9.10 40.00 -17.12
N VAL A 26 9.58 40.24 -15.89
CA VAL A 26 9.68 39.18 -14.86
C VAL A 26 8.30 38.61 -14.53
N ALA A 27 7.27 39.45 -14.40
CA ALA A 27 5.90 39.00 -14.16
C ALA A 27 5.37 38.10 -15.30
N SER A 28 5.67 38.44 -16.55
CA SER A 28 5.27 37.65 -17.73
C SER A 28 6.05 36.33 -17.82
N PHE A 29 7.32 36.35 -17.41
CA PHE A 29 8.17 35.16 -17.31
C PHE A 29 7.69 34.22 -16.20
N VAL A 30 7.36 34.78 -15.03
CA VAL A 30 6.82 34.02 -13.91
C VAL A 30 5.45 33.42 -14.27
N SER A 31 4.59 34.15 -14.99
CA SER A 31 3.31 33.57 -15.40
C SER A 31 3.46 32.35 -16.32
N ASP A 32 4.43 32.37 -17.24
CA ASP A 32 4.74 31.23 -18.11
C ASP A 32 5.49 30.11 -17.35
N PHE A 33 6.33 30.46 -16.38
CA PHE A 33 6.98 29.50 -15.49
C PHE A 33 6.00 28.78 -14.54
N LEU A 34 4.90 29.42 -14.15
CA LEU A 34 3.88 28.82 -13.29
C LEU A 34 2.79 28.07 -14.09
N GLN A 35 2.93 27.98 -15.42
CA GLN A 35 2.00 27.28 -16.30
C GLN A 35 1.69 25.81 -15.87
N PRO A 36 2.64 25.04 -15.29
CA PRO A 36 2.34 23.71 -14.72
C PRO A 36 1.27 23.69 -13.61
N LEU A 37 1.05 24.80 -12.91
CA LEU A 37 0.09 24.87 -11.79
C LEU A 37 -1.31 25.24 -12.25
N ALA A 38 -1.42 26.08 -13.28
CA ALA A 38 -2.66 26.49 -13.94
C ALA A 38 -2.30 27.31 -15.20
N ASN A 39 -3.28 27.59 -16.08
CA ASN A 39 -3.09 28.47 -17.24
C ASN A 39 -2.97 29.96 -16.85
N ILE A 40 -1.98 30.27 -16.01
CA ILE A 40 -1.77 31.57 -15.38
C ILE A 40 -1.41 32.62 -16.44
N THR A 41 -0.71 32.23 -17.51
CA THR A 41 -0.40 33.12 -18.65
C THR A 41 -1.67 33.69 -19.30
N PHE A 42 -2.72 32.87 -19.46
CA PHE A 42 -4.01 33.33 -19.99
C PHE A 42 -4.73 34.30 -19.05
N TYR A 43 -4.79 33.98 -17.75
CA TYR A 43 -5.44 34.87 -16.78
C TYR A 43 -4.70 36.21 -16.62
N VAL A 44 -3.37 36.18 -16.67
CA VAL A 44 -2.52 37.38 -16.66
C VAL A 44 -2.72 38.22 -17.93
N LEU A 45 -2.91 37.58 -19.10
CA LEU A 45 -3.25 38.27 -20.35
C LEU A 45 -4.59 39.00 -20.25
N ILE A 46 -5.65 38.32 -19.79
CA ILE A 46 -6.98 38.95 -19.63
C ILE A 46 -6.91 40.09 -18.62
N LEU A 47 -6.33 39.86 -17.44
CA LEU A 47 -6.26 40.86 -16.37
C LEU A 47 -5.46 42.10 -16.80
N SER A 48 -4.33 41.91 -17.47
CA SER A 48 -3.51 43.02 -17.98
C SER A 48 -4.20 43.78 -19.11
N GLY A 49 -5.02 43.12 -19.92
CA GLY A 49 -5.89 43.76 -20.91
C GLY A 49 -6.95 44.67 -20.28
N VAL A 50 -7.66 44.16 -19.26
CA VAL A 50 -8.65 44.94 -18.50
C VAL A 50 -8.01 46.15 -17.83
N LEU A 51 -6.85 45.97 -17.18
CA LEU A 51 -6.10 47.04 -16.54
C LEU A 51 -5.59 48.08 -17.55
N SER A 52 -5.14 47.65 -18.73
CA SER A 52 -4.69 48.56 -19.79
C SER A 52 -5.83 49.41 -20.33
N ALA A 53 -7.01 48.83 -20.55
CA ALA A 53 -8.20 49.58 -20.95
C ALA A 53 -8.62 50.61 -19.88
N LEU A 54 -8.59 50.21 -18.60
CA LEU A 54 -8.92 51.07 -17.48
C LEU A 54 -7.92 52.24 -17.33
N PHE A 55 -6.62 51.96 -17.46
CA PHE A 55 -5.60 53.00 -17.40
C PHE A 55 -5.60 53.91 -18.64
N LEU A 56 -5.98 53.41 -19.82
CA LEU A 56 -6.21 54.24 -21.01
C LEU A 56 -7.37 55.21 -20.79
N LEU A 57 -8.49 54.74 -20.24
CA LEU A 57 -9.63 55.61 -19.90
C LEU A 57 -9.23 56.70 -18.90
N LEU A 58 -8.53 56.34 -17.82
CA LEU A 58 -8.04 57.30 -16.83
C LEU A 58 -7.04 58.31 -17.42
N TYR A 59 -6.22 57.89 -18.39
CA TYR A 59 -5.28 58.76 -19.09
C TYR A 59 -6.01 59.89 -19.84
N PHE A 60 -7.15 59.61 -20.47
CA PHE A 60 -7.90 60.64 -21.19
C PHE A 60 -8.69 61.59 -20.28
N ILE A 61 -9.21 61.10 -19.14
CA ILE A 61 -10.12 61.84 -18.26
C ILE A 61 -9.44 62.95 -17.44
N LYS A 62 -8.22 62.77 -16.91
CA LYS A 62 -7.56 63.76 -16.04
C LYS A 62 -6.15 64.14 -16.50
N LYS A 63 -6.00 65.36 -17.03
CA LYS A 63 -4.74 65.90 -17.57
C LYS A 63 -3.61 65.96 -16.53
N ASP A 64 -3.93 66.20 -15.26
CA ASP A 64 -2.96 66.34 -14.16
C ASP A 64 -2.39 65.00 -13.65
N ILE A 65 -3.07 63.89 -13.93
CA ILE A 65 -2.69 62.55 -13.45
C ILE A 65 -1.90 61.76 -14.52
N ARG A 66 -1.94 62.20 -15.78
CA ARG A 66 -1.31 61.54 -16.95
C ARG A 66 0.14 61.13 -16.73
N LYS A 67 0.97 62.01 -16.14
CA LYS A 67 2.40 61.73 -15.89
C LYS A 67 2.64 60.68 -14.82
N LYS A 68 1.72 60.51 -13.85
CA LYS A 68 1.82 59.49 -12.81
C LYS A 68 1.34 58.13 -13.31
N PHE A 69 0.27 58.11 -14.11
CA PHE A 69 -0.34 56.86 -14.59
C PHE A 69 0.23 56.30 -15.89
N SER A 70 0.96 57.11 -16.67
CA SER A 70 1.59 56.63 -17.91
C SER A 70 2.56 55.46 -17.69
N LYS A 71 3.19 55.37 -16.50
CA LYS A 71 4.09 54.25 -16.14
C LYS A 71 3.32 52.95 -15.92
N PHE A 72 2.20 53.00 -15.20
CA PHE A 72 1.34 51.84 -14.97
C PHE A 72 0.64 51.37 -16.25
N LEU A 73 0.23 52.31 -17.10
CA LEU A 73 -0.32 51.99 -18.41
C LEU A 73 0.72 51.29 -19.31
N MET A 74 1.95 51.80 -19.35
CA MET A 74 3.02 51.15 -20.12
C MET A 74 3.38 49.77 -19.56
N ALA A 75 3.42 49.61 -18.24
CA ALA A 75 3.64 48.33 -17.59
C ALA A 75 2.54 47.31 -17.94
N SER A 76 1.26 47.69 -17.83
CA SER A 76 0.14 46.80 -18.14
C SER A 76 0.11 46.40 -19.62
N ILE A 77 0.40 47.33 -20.54
CA ILE A 77 0.52 47.03 -21.97
C ILE A 77 1.69 46.08 -22.22
N THR A 78 2.83 46.28 -21.55
CA THR A 78 4.01 45.41 -21.70
C THR A 78 3.72 43.99 -21.24
N VAL A 79 3.06 43.82 -20.08
CA VAL A 79 2.59 42.50 -19.60
C VAL A 79 1.59 41.89 -20.57
N MET A 80 0.66 42.66 -21.12
CA MET A 80 -0.35 42.17 -22.07
C MET A 80 0.30 41.69 -23.37
N VAL A 81 1.26 42.43 -23.92
CA VAL A 81 1.96 42.06 -25.16
C VAL A 81 2.83 40.81 -24.95
N LEU A 82 3.57 40.74 -23.84
CA LEU A 82 4.44 39.59 -23.56
C LEU A 82 3.65 38.33 -23.21
N SER A 83 2.64 38.43 -22.36
CA SER A 83 1.76 37.29 -22.05
C SER A 83 0.95 36.85 -23.27
N GLY A 84 0.54 37.80 -24.13
CA GLY A 84 -0.13 37.49 -25.40
C GLY A 84 0.79 36.78 -26.39
N PHE A 85 2.05 37.21 -26.48
CA PHE A 85 3.06 36.52 -27.30
C PHE A 85 3.34 35.11 -26.79
N LEU A 86 3.52 34.94 -25.48
CA LEU A 86 3.76 33.62 -24.87
C LEU A 86 2.55 32.70 -25.05
N TYR A 87 1.34 33.19 -24.77
CA TYR A 87 0.10 32.43 -24.97
C TYR A 87 -0.14 32.04 -26.43
N SER A 88 0.09 32.96 -27.37
CA SER A 88 -0.03 32.68 -28.81
C SER A 88 1.04 31.73 -29.34
N SER A 89 2.16 31.59 -28.63
CA SER A 89 3.26 30.66 -28.99
C SER A 89 3.10 29.30 -28.31
N GLN A 90 2.00 29.07 -27.60
CA GLN A 90 1.71 27.78 -27.00
C GLN A 90 1.20 26.80 -28.07
N ASP A 91 1.76 25.60 -28.05
CA ASP A 91 1.33 24.44 -28.82
C ASP A 91 1.08 23.24 -27.90
N GLU A 92 0.58 22.13 -28.46
CA GLU A 92 0.23 20.92 -27.71
C GLU A 92 1.42 20.31 -26.95
N SER A 93 2.66 20.64 -27.33
CA SER A 93 3.88 20.12 -26.70
C SER A 93 4.37 20.95 -25.51
N ASN A 94 4.03 22.24 -25.46
CA ASN A 94 4.58 23.20 -24.49
C ASN A 94 3.53 23.85 -23.57
N SER A 95 2.24 23.66 -23.84
CA SER A 95 1.13 24.26 -23.08
C SER A 95 1.15 23.95 -21.58
N ASN A 96 1.65 22.77 -21.20
CA ASN A 96 1.65 22.27 -19.82
C ASN A 96 2.90 22.63 -19.02
N LYS A 97 3.96 23.11 -19.68
CA LYS A 97 5.21 23.52 -19.01
C LYS A 97 5.52 25.01 -19.16
N GLY A 98 4.87 25.68 -20.11
CA GLY A 98 5.20 27.06 -20.51
C GLY A 98 6.20 27.08 -21.67
N VAL A 99 6.07 28.09 -22.53
CA VAL A 99 6.87 28.22 -23.76
C VAL A 99 8.36 28.40 -23.45
N LEU A 100 8.68 29.10 -22.37
CA LEU A 100 10.05 29.38 -21.95
C LEU A 100 10.73 28.15 -21.36
N ALA A 101 9.99 27.35 -20.58
CA ALA A 101 10.51 26.10 -20.04
C ALA A 101 10.72 25.03 -21.12
N ALA A 102 9.88 25.02 -22.16
CA ALA A 102 10.04 24.15 -23.32
C ALA A 102 11.23 24.57 -24.20
N SER A 103 11.46 25.87 -24.35
CA SER A 103 12.53 26.41 -25.19
C SER A 103 13.90 26.40 -24.51
N PHE A 104 13.94 26.48 -23.17
CA PHE A 104 15.17 26.54 -22.40
C PHE A 104 15.23 25.42 -21.34
N PRO A 105 16.04 24.38 -21.56
CA PRO A 105 16.14 23.22 -20.66
C PRO A 105 16.48 23.56 -19.20
N ALA A 106 17.25 24.64 -18.97
CA ALA A 106 17.58 25.10 -17.63
C ALA A 106 16.34 25.55 -16.83
N ILE A 107 15.37 26.17 -17.50
CA ILE A 107 14.11 26.62 -16.89
C ILE A 107 13.21 25.41 -16.61
N GLY A 108 13.14 24.45 -17.55
CA GLY A 108 12.40 23.21 -17.36
C GLY A 108 12.94 22.32 -16.23
N ASN A 109 14.27 22.26 -16.06
CA ASN A 109 14.88 21.56 -14.93
C ASN A 109 14.59 22.26 -13.60
N LEU A 110 14.55 23.59 -13.57
CA LEU A 110 14.18 24.34 -12.37
C LEU A 110 12.72 24.10 -11.95
N GLN A 111 11.78 24.02 -12.90
CA GLN A 111 10.39 23.64 -12.59
C GLN A 111 10.32 22.21 -12.01
N LYS A 112 11.14 21.30 -12.52
CA LYS A 112 11.24 19.92 -12.02
C LYS A 112 11.78 19.89 -10.59
N ASP A 113 12.86 20.61 -10.32
CA ASP A 113 13.54 20.64 -9.03
C ASP A 113 12.72 21.35 -7.94
N LEU A 114 11.85 22.28 -8.33
CA LEU A 114 10.87 22.92 -7.44
C LEU A 114 9.62 22.06 -7.18
N GLY A 115 9.57 20.81 -7.69
CA GLY A 115 8.42 19.92 -7.52
C GLY A 115 7.16 20.40 -8.22
N MET A 116 7.29 21.33 -9.18
CA MET A 116 6.17 21.91 -9.93
C MET A 116 5.79 21.07 -11.14
N LEU A 117 6.61 20.08 -11.50
CA LEU A 117 6.25 19.06 -12.47
C LEU A 117 5.64 17.87 -11.73
N GLU A 118 4.41 17.55 -12.15
CA GLU A 118 3.54 16.45 -11.72
C GLU A 118 4.18 15.07 -11.87
N LYS A 119 5.22 14.75 -11.09
CA LYS A 119 5.66 13.36 -10.94
C LYS A 119 5.28 12.75 -9.60
N ASP A 120 5.23 13.54 -8.53
CA ASP A 120 5.05 12.97 -7.18
C ASP A 120 3.66 13.26 -6.56
N ILE A 121 2.84 14.14 -7.17
CA ILE A 121 1.42 14.31 -6.84
C ILE A 121 0.52 13.72 -7.94
N ALA A 122 1.06 13.50 -9.14
CA ALA A 122 0.41 12.69 -10.16
C ALA A 122 0.30 11.23 -9.74
N GLU A 123 1.22 10.60 -9.04
CA GLU A 123 1.00 9.18 -8.68
C GLU A 123 -0.25 8.94 -7.80
N ILE A 124 -0.70 9.96 -7.06
CA ILE A 124 -1.95 9.93 -6.28
C ILE A 124 -3.14 10.46 -7.10
N LYS A 125 -2.93 11.49 -7.93
CA LYS A 125 -4.01 12.14 -8.71
C LYS A 125 -4.24 11.52 -10.09
N GLU A 126 -3.22 10.98 -10.73
CA GLU A 126 -3.20 10.10 -11.91
C GLU A 126 -3.55 8.67 -11.52
N SER A 127 -3.32 8.18 -10.30
CA SER A 127 -3.98 6.92 -9.89
C SER A 127 -5.47 7.14 -9.69
N THR A 128 -5.94 8.29 -9.19
CA THR A 128 -7.38 8.59 -9.10
C THR A 128 -7.99 9.03 -10.43
N LEU A 129 -7.31 9.82 -11.27
CA LEU A 129 -7.73 10.21 -12.63
C LEU A 129 -7.53 9.09 -13.65
N ARG A 130 -6.49 8.24 -13.58
CA ARG A 130 -6.51 6.99 -14.34
C ARG A 130 -7.49 6.03 -13.74
N THR A 131 -7.83 6.03 -12.45
CA THR A 131 -8.96 5.19 -12.00
C THR A 131 -10.27 5.76 -12.52
N GLU A 132 -10.45 7.08 -12.59
CA GLU A 132 -11.66 7.71 -13.15
C GLU A 132 -11.72 7.65 -14.68
N GLU A 133 -10.64 7.92 -15.43
CA GLU A 133 -10.50 7.75 -16.89
C GLU A 133 -10.41 6.27 -17.29
N LEU A 134 -9.84 5.38 -16.49
CA LEU A 134 -9.94 3.93 -16.71
C LEU A 134 -11.33 3.46 -16.32
N VAL A 135 -12.03 4.03 -15.33
CA VAL A 135 -13.45 3.71 -15.07
C VAL A 135 -14.35 4.31 -16.13
N GLU A 136 -14.00 5.46 -16.71
CA GLU A 136 -14.77 6.15 -17.75
C GLU A 136 -14.49 5.53 -19.12
N SER A 137 -13.24 5.20 -19.45
CA SER A 137 -12.89 4.39 -20.64
C SER A 137 -13.26 2.91 -20.46
N ILE A 138 -13.21 2.32 -19.27
CA ILE A 138 -13.87 1.02 -19.02
C ILE A 138 -15.38 1.20 -19.10
N ALA A 139 -15.98 2.33 -18.74
CA ALA A 139 -17.42 2.55 -18.92
C ALA A 139 -17.78 2.89 -20.37
N GLU A 140 -16.87 3.44 -21.16
CA GLU A 140 -17.04 3.79 -22.58
C GLU A 140 -16.72 2.59 -23.47
N ASP A 141 -15.62 1.86 -23.22
CA ASP A 141 -15.35 0.52 -23.75
C ASP A 141 -16.34 -0.49 -23.21
N SER A 142 -16.87 -0.37 -21.99
CA SER A 142 -18.00 -1.20 -21.55
C SER A 142 -19.28 -0.73 -22.19
N LYS A 143 -19.51 0.56 -22.49
CA LYS A 143 -20.68 0.98 -23.28
C LYS A 143 -20.55 0.57 -24.75
N GLU A 144 -19.36 0.60 -25.33
CA GLU A 144 -19.06 0.22 -26.70
C GLU A 144 -18.96 -1.29 -26.82
N ASN A 145 -18.38 -2.01 -25.86
CA ASN A 145 -18.49 -3.47 -25.76
C ASN A 145 -19.89 -3.88 -25.34
N ILE A 146 -20.68 -3.14 -24.55
CA ILE A 146 -22.10 -3.42 -24.30
C ILE A 146 -22.91 -3.04 -25.53
N LYS A 147 -22.49 -2.09 -26.36
CA LYS A 147 -23.18 -1.73 -27.61
C LYS A 147 -22.84 -2.73 -28.70
N GLN A 148 -21.58 -3.08 -28.90
CA GLN A 148 -21.11 -4.15 -29.78
C GLN A 148 -21.53 -5.51 -29.26
N THR A 149 -21.59 -5.75 -27.96
CA THR A 149 -22.20 -6.96 -27.38
C THR A 149 -23.71 -6.85 -27.46
N LYS A 150 -24.39 -5.70 -27.37
CA LYS A 150 -25.83 -5.61 -27.63
C LYS A 150 -26.17 -5.72 -29.10
N GLU A 151 -25.30 -5.30 -30.00
CA GLU A 151 -25.46 -5.31 -31.46
C GLU A 151 -25.02 -6.68 -32.01
N LEU A 152 -23.99 -7.31 -31.41
CA LEU A 152 -23.64 -8.72 -31.61
C LEU A 152 -24.63 -9.64 -30.90
N THR A 153 -25.15 -9.30 -29.71
CA THR A 153 -26.25 -10.01 -29.04
C THR A 153 -27.55 -9.73 -29.74
N GLU A 154 -27.78 -8.59 -30.41
CA GLU A 154 -28.94 -8.36 -31.29
C GLU A 154 -28.77 -9.10 -32.61
N THR A 155 -27.56 -9.19 -33.17
CA THR A 155 -27.30 -9.96 -34.40
C THR A 155 -27.29 -11.47 -34.11
N ILE A 156 -26.80 -11.89 -32.94
CA ILE A 156 -26.88 -13.25 -32.40
C ILE A 156 -28.29 -13.52 -31.89
N LYS A 157 -29.04 -12.55 -31.36
CA LYS A 157 -30.45 -12.69 -30.99
C LYS A 157 -31.33 -12.68 -32.22
N ASP A 158 -31.00 -12.01 -33.30
CA ASP A 158 -31.73 -12.08 -34.57
C ASP A 158 -31.39 -13.39 -35.29
N SER A 159 -30.12 -13.83 -35.26
CA SER A 159 -29.71 -15.13 -35.80
C SER A 159 -30.20 -16.30 -34.92
N ASN A 160 -30.17 -16.15 -33.60
CA ASN A 160 -30.80 -17.04 -32.63
C ASN A 160 -32.29 -16.82 -32.56
N GLU A 161 -32.93 -15.76 -33.03
CA GLU A 161 -34.39 -15.61 -33.13
C GLU A 161 -34.83 -16.19 -34.47
N VAL A 162 -33.97 -16.30 -35.47
CA VAL A 162 -34.23 -17.06 -36.70
C VAL A 162 -34.00 -18.56 -36.48
N ILE A 163 -33.04 -18.96 -35.64
CA ILE A 163 -32.82 -20.36 -35.24
C ILE A 163 -33.74 -20.74 -34.06
N ALA A 164 -33.95 -19.88 -33.08
CA ALA A 164 -34.94 -20.04 -32.02
C ALA A 164 -36.34 -19.78 -32.51
N SER A 165 -36.68 -19.01 -33.54
CA SER A 165 -38.05 -19.09 -34.10
C SER A 165 -38.30 -20.46 -34.72
N LYS A 166 -37.30 -21.11 -35.33
CA LYS A 166 -37.41 -22.50 -35.79
C LYS A 166 -37.41 -23.52 -34.64
N LEU A 167 -36.69 -23.27 -33.54
CA LEU A 167 -36.67 -24.15 -32.35
C LEU A 167 -37.81 -23.85 -31.37
N ASP A 168 -38.37 -22.65 -31.38
CA ASP A 168 -39.55 -22.17 -30.66
C ASP A 168 -40.79 -22.58 -31.44
N GLU A 169 -40.77 -22.61 -32.78
CA GLU A 169 -41.79 -23.34 -33.56
C GLU A 169 -41.81 -24.83 -33.19
N ILE A 170 -40.64 -25.44 -32.96
CA ILE A 170 -40.53 -26.81 -32.47
C ILE A 170 -41.01 -26.91 -31.00
N ASN A 171 -40.61 -26.00 -30.11
CA ASN A 171 -41.01 -25.97 -28.70
C ASN A 171 -42.51 -25.67 -28.50
N ASP A 172 -43.08 -24.78 -29.30
CA ASP A 172 -44.50 -24.45 -29.37
C ASP A 172 -45.28 -25.64 -29.95
N SER A 173 -44.76 -26.28 -31.01
CA SER A 173 -45.27 -27.56 -31.51
C SER A 173 -45.25 -28.63 -30.41
N PHE A 174 -44.16 -28.74 -29.64
CA PHE A 174 -44.05 -29.64 -28.49
C PHE A 174 -45.06 -29.34 -27.40
N GLN A 175 -45.27 -28.08 -27.01
CA GLN A 175 -46.26 -27.69 -26.01
C GLN A 175 -47.68 -27.91 -26.50
N GLN A 176 -47.97 -27.64 -27.78
CA GLN A 176 -49.26 -27.91 -28.40
C GLN A 176 -49.55 -29.41 -28.46
N ILE A 177 -48.59 -30.23 -28.89
CA ILE A 177 -48.71 -31.68 -28.98
C ILE A 177 -48.85 -32.32 -27.58
N SER A 178 -48.06 -31.87 -26.61
CA SER A 178 -48.12 -32.33 -25.22
C SER A 178 -49.50 -32.07 -24.58
N LYS A 179 -50.14 -30.92 -24.89
CA LYS A 179 -51.50 -30.59 -24.45
C LYS A 179 -52.58 -31.52 -25.05
N LEU A 180 -52.32 -32.14 -26.20
CA LEU A 180 -53.25 -33.08 -26.83
C LEU A 180 -53.24 -34.48 -26.17
N GLY A 181 -52.20 -34.81 -25.38
CA GLY A 181 -52.17 -35.98 -24.49
C GLY A 181 -52.30 -37.37 -25.14
N GLY A 182 -52.20 -37.43 -26.48
CA GLY A 182 -52.44 -38.64 -27.28
C GLY A 182 -51.15 -39.24 -27.86
N ILE A 183 -51.21 -40.53 -28.20
CA ILE A 183 -50.19 -41.18 -29.02
C ILE A 183 -50.42 -40.81 -30.48
N ILE A 184 -49.40 -40.29 -31.14
CA ILE A 184 -49.37 -40.02 -32.57
C ILE A 184 -49.07 -41.35 -33.29
N ALA A 185 -49.98 -41.80 -34.15
CA ALA A 185 -49.89 -43.14 -34.77
C ALA A 185 -48.69 -43.28 -35.73
N GLU A 186 -48.31 -42.22 -36.45
CA GLU A 186 -47.20 -42.21 -37.41
C GLU A 186 -46.25 -41.02 -37.16
N PRO A 187 -45.43 -41.07 -36.09
CA PRO A 187 -44.49 -40.01 -35.80
C PRO A 187 -43.39 -39.95 -36.88
N LYS A 188 -43.08 -38.75 -37.35
CA LYS A 188 -42.05 -38.45 -38.37
C LYS A 188 -41.08 -37.38 -37.91
N ARG A 189 -41.50 -36.50 -36.99
CA ARG A 189 -40.67 -35.42 -36.47
C ARG A 189 -40.13 -35.74 -35.08
N PRO A 190 -38.95 -35.22 -34.69
CA PRO A 190 -38.39 -35.47 -33.37
C PRO A 190 -39.39 -35.14 -32.26
N GLU A 191 -40.21 -34.09 -32.45
CA GLU A 191 -41.19 -33.70 -31.45
C GLU A 191 -42.31 -34.70 -31.19
N GLU A 192 -42.74 -35.38 -32.23
CA GLU A 192 -43.77 -36.41 -32.16
C GLU A 192 -43.23 -37.67 -31.48
N PHE A 193 -41.96 -38.03 -31.79
CA PHE A 193 -41.29 -39.16 -31.15
C PHE A 193 -41.08 -38.93 -29.66
N TYR A 194 -40.57 -37.76 -29.25
CA TYR A 194 -40.39 -37.47 -27.84
C TYR A 194 -41.73 -37.35 -27.10
N ASN A 195 -42.75 -36.71 -27.68
CA ASN A 195 -44.10 -36.72 -27.08
C ASN A 195 -44.63 -38.16 -26.86
N ASN A 196 -44.56 -39.01 -27.89
CA ASN A 196 -44.98 -40.41 -27.76
C ASN A 196 -44.18 -41.13 -26.68
N ALA A 197 -42.86 -40.90 -26.60
CA ALA A 197 -42.03 -41.48 -25.55
C ALA A 197 -42.54 -41.11 -24.15
N ARG A 198 -42.89 -39.83 -23.94
CA ARG A 198 -43.49 -39.36 -22.68
C ARG A 198 -44.84 -40.01 -22.39
N VAL A 199 -45.75 -40.03 -23.36
CA VAL A 199 -47.08 -40.60 -23.19
C VAL A 199 -47.02 -42.10 -22.89
N TYR A 200 -46.12 -42.85 -23.53
CA TYR A 200 -45.89 -44.25 -23.22
C TYR A 200 -45.26 -44.46 -21.85
N GLU A 201 -44.28 -43.61 -21.46
CA GLU A 201 -43.68 -43.62 -20.12
C GLU A 201 -44.73 -43.40 -19.03
N ASP A 202 -45.59 -42.40 -19.20
CA ASP A 202 -46.66 -42.05 -18.24
C ASP A 202 -47.74 -43.15 -18.16
N ARG A 203 -47.92 -43.94 -19.24
CA ARG A 203 -48.81 -45.11 -19.29
C ARG A 203 -48.16 -46.40 -18.78
N GLY A 204 -46.87 -46.37 -18.43
CA GLY A 204 -46.11 -47.55 -18.00
C GLY A 204 -45.73 -48.51 -19.15
N ASP A 205 -45.96 -48.15 -20.41
CA ASP A 205 -45.56 -48.93 -21.58
C ASP A 205 -44.10 -48.64 -21.93
N TYR A 206 -43.22 -49.17 -21.11
CA TYR A 206 -41.81 -48.84 -21.17
C TYR A 206 -41.09 -49.36 -22.42
N LEU A 207 -41.58 -50.44 -23.04
CA LEU A 207 -40.99 -50.98 -24.26
C LEU A 207 -41.19 -49.99 -25.41
N ASN A 208 -42.41 -49.47 -25.57
CA ASN A 208 -42.69 -48.48 -26.59
C ASN A 208 -42.08 -47.11 -26.25
N ALA A 209 -42.05 -46.71 -24.98
CA ALA A 209 -41.35 -45.49 -24.55
C ALA A 209 -39.87 -45.52 -24.96
N ARG A 210 -39.17 -46.62 -24.67
CA ARG A 210 -37.76 -46.81 -25.06
C ARG A 210 -37.55 -46.76 -26.56
N ARG A 211 -38.43 -47.40 -27.34
CA ARG A 211 -38.38 -47.35 -28.81
C ARG A 211 -38.50 -45.92 -29.31
N MET A 212 -39.46 -45.15 -28.79
CA MET A 212 -39.68 -43.76 -29.19
C MET A 212 -38.51 -42.85 -28.79
N TYR A 213 -37.94 -43.02 -27.59
CA TYR A 213 -36.72 -42.32 -27.17
C TYR A 213 -35.54 -42.62 -28.11
N ASN A 214 -35.28 -43.89 -28.42
CA ASN A 214 -34.20 -44.27 -29.32
C ASN A 214 -34.39 -43.69 -30.74
N GLN A 215 -35.63 -43.65 -31.24
CA GLN A 215 -35.94 -42.98 -32.51
C GLN A 215 -35.69 -41.47 -32.44
N TYR A 216 -36.11 -40.81 -31.36
CA TYR A 216 -35.81 -39.39 -31.12
C TYR A 216 -34.30 -39.11 -31.13
N PHE A 217 -33.47 -39.96 -30.53
CA PHE A 217 -32.01 -39.76 -30.51
C PHE A 217 -31.34 -39.96 -31.87
N THR A 218 -31.99 -40.60 -32.85
CA THR A 218 -31.44 -40.70 -34.22
C THR A 218 -31.35 -39.35 -34.94
N PHE A 219 -32.13 -38.35 -34.50
CA PHE A 219 -32.11 -36.99 -35.03
C PHE A 219 -30.88 -36.19 -34.58
N LYS A 220 -30.08 -36.71 -33.63
CA LYS A 220 -28.82 -36.11 -33.15
C LYS A 220 -28.94 -34.63 -32.75
N LEU A 221 -30.01 -34.30 -32.02
CA LEU A 221 -30.20 -32.99 -31.41
C LEU A 221 -29.37 -32.86 -30.15
N ASP A 222 -28.85 -31.67 -29.86
CA ASP A 222 -27.95 -31.39 -28.73
C ASP A 222 -28.70 -31.10 -27.40
N TYR A 223 -29.98 -31.44 -27.33
CA TYR A 223 -30.80 -31.25 -26.13
C TYR A 223 -30.47 -32.29 -25.05
N ILE A 224 -30.02 -31.84 -23.89
CA ILE A 224 -29.63 -32.71 -22.78
C ILE A 224 -30.82 -33.22 -21.97
N ASP A 225 -31.93 -32.50 -21.90
CA ASP A 225 -33.07 -32.81 -21.04
C ASP A 225 -33.84 -34.09 -21.45
N PRO A 226 -34.11 -34.39 -22.75
CA PRO A 226 -34.59 -35.71 -23.15
C PRO A 226 -33.67 -36.85 -22.72
N HIS A 227 -32.35 -36.61 -22.82
CA HIS A 227 -31.36 -37.60 -22.44
C HIS A 227 -31.32 -37.82 -20.92
N LEU A 228 -31.35 -36.75 -20.11
CA LEU A 228 -31.42 -36.83 -18.64
C LEU A 228 -32.68 -37.54 -18.17
N ARG A 229 -33.82 -37.30 -18.83
CA ARG A 229 -35.06 -38.04 -18.55
C ARG A 229 -34.93 -39.51 -18.93
N TYR A 230 -34.41 -39.81 -20.12
CA TYR A 230 -34.17 -41.19 -20.55
C TYR A 230 -33.18 -41.93 -19.64
N GLN A 231 -32.14 -41.26 -19.13
CA GLN A 231 -31.26 -41.82 -18.10
C GLN A 231 -32.03 -42.18 -16.83
N THR A 232 -32.97 -41.32 -16.41
CA THR A 232 -33.81 -41.57 -15.23
C THR A 232 -34.70 -42.78 -15.45
N PHE A 233 -35.33 -42.87 -16.61
CA PHE A 233 -36.06 -44.04 -17.06
C PHE A 233 -35.20 -45.32 -17.04
N LEU A 234 -34.01 -45.31 -17.66
CA LEU A 234 -33.11 -46.47 -17.69
C LEU A 234 -32.62 -46.86 -16.28
N LYS A 235 -32.33 -45.88 -15.42
CA LYS A 235 -31.95 -46.13 -14.02
C LYS A 235 -33.05 -46.86 -13.25
N LEU A 236 -34.32 -46.58 -13.53
CA LEU A 236 -35.46 -47.26 -12.91
C LEU A 236 -35.61 -48.70 -13.41
N GLN A 237 -35.33 -48.95 -14.70
CA GLN A 237 -35.49 -50.28 -15.30
C GLN A 237 -34.30 -51.22 -15.06
N GLU A 238 -33.08 -50.74 -15.31
CA GLU A 238 -31.87 -51.54 -15.43
C GLU A 238 -30.80 -51.14 -14.39
N GLY A 239 -31.13 -50.17 -13.53
CA GLY A 239 -30.18 -49.58 -12.60
C GLY A 239 -29.19 -48.64 -13.30
N ARG A 240 -28.35 -47.99 -12.49
CA ARG A 240 -27.35 -47.01 -12.96
C ARG A 240 -26.26 -47.65 -13.83
N ALA A 241 -25.94 -48.91 -13.60
CA ALA A 241 -24.97 -49.65 -14.41
C ALA A 241 -25.51 -49.92 -15.83
N GLY A 242 -26.75 -50.42 -15.97
CA GLY A 242 -27.38 -50.63 -17.27
C GLY A 242 -27.54 -49.32 -18.06
N ALA A 243 -27.98 -48.25 -17.39
CA ALA A 243 -28.03 -46.93 -18.02
C ALA A 243 -26.65 -46.48 -18.56
N ARG A 244 -25.57 -46.79 -17.84
CA ARG A 244 -24.20 -46.46 -18.26
C ARG A 244 -23.74 -47.28 -19.46
N GLU A 245 -24.07 -48.56 -19.52
CA GLU A 245 -23.78 -49.41 -20.68
C GLU A 245 -24.46 -48.88 -21.94
N VAL A 246 -25.73 -48.49 -21.83
CA VAL A 246 -26.48 -47.86 -22.93
C VAL A 246 -25.79 -46.59 -23.41
N TYR A 247 -25.41 -45.67 -22.51
CA TYR A 247 -24.73 -44.43 -22.90
C TYR A 247 -23.29 -44.62 -23.38
N ASN A 248 -22.58 -45.64 -22.91
CA ASN A 248 -21.28 -46.03 -23.47
C ASN A 248 -21.43 -46.51 -24.93
N SER A 249 -22.46 -47.33 -25.20
CA SER A 249 -22.77 -47.81 -26.55
C SER A 249 -23.23 -46.67 -27.46
N LEU A 250 -24.05 -45.74 -26.96
CA LEU A 250 -24.42 -44.53 -27.70
C LEU A 250 -23.18 -43.71 -28.04
N PHE A 251 -22.30 -43.43 -27.06
CA PHE A 251 -21.11 -42.62 -27.28
C PHE A 251 -20.19 -43.22 -28.35
N ASN A 252 -19.98 -44.55 -28.34
CA ASN A 252 -19.17 -45.21 -29.38
C ASN A 252 -19.69 -44.99 -30.80
N ASN A 253 -20.99 -44.73 -30.96
CA ASN A 253 -21.64 -44.46 -32.25
C ASN A 253 -21.88 -42.95 -32.50
N ASP A 254 -21.80 -42.13 -31.45
CA ASP A 254 -22.12 -40.70 -31.45
C ASP A 254 -21.20 -39.94 -30.48
N ASN A 255 -20.08 -39.44 -31.02
CA ASN A 255 -19.02 -38.75 -30.27
C ASN A 255 -19.32 -37.27 -29.99
N ARG A 256 -20.59 -36.84 -29.98
CA ARG A 256 -20.95 -35.45 -29.65
C ARG A 256 -20.64 -35.14 -28.18
N ILE A 257 -20.25 -33.89 -27.93
CA ILE A 257 -19.90 -33.36 -26.60
C ILE A 257 -21.01 -33.61 -25.58
N VAL A 258 -22.27 -33.46 -26.00
CA VAL A 258 -23.46 -33.74 -25.17
C VAL A 258 -23.51 -35.20 -24.71
N ILE A 259 -23.21 -36.16 -25.58
CA ILE A 259 -23.26 -37.60 -25.25
C ILE A 259 -22.10 -37.98 -24.31
N GLU A 260 -20.91 -37.40 -24.51
CA GLU A 260 -19.78 -37.56 -23.58
C GLU A 260 -20.14 -37.08 -22.17
N TYR A 261 -20.68 -35.86 -22.06
CA TYR A 261 -21.15 -35.30 -20.79
C TYR A 261 -22.20 -36.21 -20.13
N LEU A 262 -23.23 -36.60 -20.88
CA LEU A 262 -24.32 -37.44 -20.37
C LEU A 262 -23.80 -38.79 -19.86
N LYS A 263 -22.83 -39.40 -20.55
CA LYS A 263 -22.14 -40.60 -20.06
C LYS A 263 -21.43 -40.36 -18.73
N ILE A 264 -20.76 -39.22 -18.55
CA ILE A 264 -20.05 -38.86 -17.31
C ILE A 264 -21.01 -38.71 -16.12
N VAL A 265 -22.18 -38.09 -16.32
CA VAL A 265 -23.18 -37.86 -15.24
C VAL A 265 -23.67 -39.17 -14.58
N LEU A 266 -23.59 -40.30 -15.29
CA LEU A 266 -23.97 -41.63 -14.79
C LEU A 266 -22.95 -42.27 -13.83
N TYR A 267 -21.75 -41.70 -13.67
CA TYR A 267 -20.80 -42.11 -12.65
C TYR A 267 -21.21 -41.59 -11.27
N ASN A 268 -20.62 -42.13 -10.20
CA ASN A 268 -20.74 -41.59 -8.84
C ASN A 268 -19.45 -40.83 -8.48
N SER A 269 -19.52 -39.94 -7.49
CA SER A 269 -18.31 -39.38 -6.87
C SER A 269 -17.49 -40.51 -6.21
N PRO A 270 -16.14 -40.49 -6.25
CA PRO A 270 -15.28 -39.42 -6.77
C PRO A 270 -15.01 -39.47 -8.29
N THR A 271 -15.34 -40.58 -8.96
CA THR A 271 -15.04 -40.79 -10.38
C THR A 271 -15.71 -39.76 -11.28
N ARG A 272 -16.98 -39.43 -11.04
CA ARG A 272 -17.71 -38.40 -11.80
C ARG A 272 -17.02 -37.04 -11.68
N THR A 273 -16.60 -36.66 -10.48
CA THR A 273 -15.93 -35.39 -10.21
C THR A 273 -14.62 -35.28 -11.00
N GLN A 274 -13.81 -36.35 -11.03
CA GLN A 274 -12.59 -36.38 -11.84
C GLN A 274 -12.90 -36.27 -13.34
N LEU A 275 -13.84 -37.08 -13.85
CA LEU A 275 -14.21 -37.07 -15.26
C LEU A 275 -14.80 -35.72 -15.70
N LEU A 276 -15.59 -35.06 -14.87
CA LEU A 276 -16.12 -33.72 -15.14
C LEU A 276 -15.00 -32.68 -15.20
N ARG A 277 -14.01 -32.75 -14.30
CA ARG A 277 -12.83 -31.85 -14.36
C ARG A 277 -12.04 -32.03 -15.65
N GLU A 278 -11.77 -33.28 -16.04
CA GLU A 278 -11.09 -33.60 -17.30
C GLU A 278 -11.90 -33.16 -18.53
N PHE A 279 -13.23 -33.31 -18.48
CA PHE A 279 -14.14 -32.86 -19.53
C PHE A 279 -14.17 -31.34 -19.67
N ILE A 280 -14.26 -30.61 -18.55
CA ILE A 280 -14.27 -29.14 -18.52
C ILE A 280 -12.96 -28.56 -19.04
N GLN A 281 -11.82 -29.17 -18.72
CA GLN A 281 -10.52 -28.75 -19.26
C GLN A 281 -10.48 -28.78 -20.80
N LYS A 282 -11.21 -29.71 -21.43
CA LYS A 282 -11.33 -29.82 -22.89
C LYS A 282 -12.46 -28.98 -23.47
N ASN A 283 -13.52 -28.75 -22.69
CA ASN A 283 -14.77 -28.12 -23.12
C ASN A 283 -15.20 -27.01 -22.13
N ASN A 284 -14.35 -25.98 -21.97
CA ASN A 284 -14.54 -24.91 -20.99
C ASN A 284 -15.77 -24.01 -21.25
N GLU A 285 -16.40 -24.11 -22.43
CA GLU A 285 -17.63 -23.39 -22.77
C GLU A 285 -18.90 -24.19 -22.50
N PHE A 286 -18.79 -25.45 -22.06
CA PHE A 286 -19.95 -26.32 -21.84
C PHE A 286 -20.56 -26.10 -20.45
N ALA A 287 -21.41 -25.08 -20.33
CA ALA A 287 -22.04 -24.65 -19.08
C ALA A 287 -22.65 -25.80 -18.23
N PRO A 288 -23.38 -26.79 -18.80
CA PRO A 288 -24.00 -27.84 -17.99
C PRO A 288 -23.00 -28.69 -17.17
N ALA A 289 -21.73 -28.75 -17.57
CA ALA A 289 -20.71 -29.47 -16.83
C ALA A 289 -20.32 -28.76 -15.53
N TYR A 290 -20.22 -27.43 -15.54
CA TYR A 290 -19.94 -26.64 -14.34
C TYR A 290 -21.06 -26.75 -13.31
N TYR A 291 -22.33 -26.67 -13.76
CA TYR A 291 -23.48 -26.92 -12.89
C TYR A 291 -23.41 -28.30 -12.23
N GLU A 292 -23.19 -29.35 -13.02
CA GLU A 292 -23.18 -30.72 -12.49
C GLU A 292 -21.97 -30.98 -11.57
N LEU A 293 -20.82 -30.36 -11.86
CA LEU A 293 -19.63 -30.42 -11.01
C LEU A 293 -19.84 -29.69 -9.68
N SER A 294 -20.50 -28.53 -9.68
CA SER A 294 -20.81 -27.79 -8.44
C SER A 294 -21.59 -28.66 -7.44
N LYS A 295 -22.52 -29.48 -7.94
CA LYS A 295 -23.33 -30.36 -7.10
C LYS A 295 -22.52 -31.45 -6.42
N ASP A 296 -21.39 -31.88 -7.01
CA ASP A 296 -20.48 -32.84 -6.38
C ASP A 296 -19.75 -32.25 -5.15
N TYR A 297 -19.68 -30.92 -5.03
CA TYR A 297 -19.19 -30.22 -3.84
C TYR A 297 -20.30 -29.83 -2.87
N SER A 298 -21.54 -29.75 -3.35
CA SER A 298 -22.70 -29.37 -2.54
C SER A 298 -22.98 -30.34 -1.39
N PRO A 299 -23.39 -29.85 -0.20
CA PRO A 299 -23.87 -30.68 0.91
C PRO A 299 -24.97 -31.66 0.51
N SER A 300 -25.74 -31.33 -0.54
CA SER A 300 -26.77 -32.21 -1.10
C SER A 300 -26.25 -33.56 -1.62
N ARG A 301 -24.96 -33.65 -2.00
CA ARG A 301 -24.32 -34.91 -2.44
C ARG A 301 -23.24 -35.40 -1.49
N THR A 302 -22.51 -34.49 -0.85
CA THR A 302 -21.42 -34.85 0.07
C THR A 302 -21.92 -35.23 1.45
N GLY A 303 -23.11 -34.75 1.86
CA GLY A 303 -23.62 -34.86 3.23
C GLY A 303 -22.86 -34.03 4.26
N GLN A 304 -21.85 -33.26 3.84
CA GLN A 304 -20.97 -32.47 4.70
C GLN A 304 -20.64 -31.12 4.06
N GLU A 305 -20.69 -30.06 4.87
CA GLU A 305 -20.34 -28.72 4.45
C GLU A 305 -18.92 -28.36 4.94
N SER A 306 -17.94 -28.44 4.04
CA SER A 306 -16.55 -28.04 4.32
C SER A 306 -16.21 -26.73 3.62
N LEU A 307 -15.26 -25.95 4.16
CA LEU A 307 -14.82 -24.70 3.53
C LEU A 307 -14.28 -24.92 2.11
N SER A 308 -13.53 -26.01 1.89
CA SER A 308 -13.00 -26.38 0.57
C SER A 308 -14.14 -26.65 -0.42
N ASN A 309 -15.14 -27.43 0.00
CA ASN A 309 -16.30 -27.72 -0.83
C ASN A 309 -17.10 -26.46 -1.16
N ARG A 310 -17.32 -25.56 -0.18
CA ARG A 310 -18.03 -24.30 -0.41
C ARG A 310 -17.35 -23.40 -1.45
N LYS A 311 -16.00 -23.33 -1.42
CA LYS A 311 -15.22 -22.59 -2.42
C LYS A 311 -15.38 -23.19 -3.81
N LEU A 312 -15.19 -24.50 -3.94
CA LEU A 312 -15.28 -25.20 -5.22
C LEU A 312 -16.71 -25.19 -5.77
N GLU A 313 -17.72 -25.29 -4.91
CA GLU A 313 -19.13 -25.12 -5.27
C GLU A 313 -19.36 -23.71 -5.82
N LEU A 314 -18.92 -22.67 -5.10
CA LEU A 314 -19.07 -21.28 -5.52
C LEU A 314 -18.40 -21.01 -6.88
N GLU A 315 -17.12 -21.38 -7.02
CA GLU A 315 -16.34 -21.17 -8.24
C GLU A 315 -17.02 -21.78 -9.48
N ASN A 316 -17.55 -23.01 -9.35
CA ASN A 316 -18.23 -23.68 -10.46
C ASN A 316 -19.61 -23.07 -10.75
N LEU A 317 -20.35 -22.62 -9.73
CA LEU A 317 -21.64 -21.97 -9.92
C LEU A 317 -21.50 -20.58 -10.55
N GLU A 318 -20.52 -19.79 -10.12
CA GLU A 318 -20.22 -18.48 -10.73
C GLU A 318 -19.86 -18.66 -12.21
N LYS A 319 -18.99 -19.64 -12.53
CA LYS A 319 -18.64 -19.93 -13.93
C LYS A 319 -19.84 -20.45 -14.74
N PHE A 320 -20.73 -21.23 -14.11
CA PHE A 320 -21.97 -21.67 -14.75
C PHE A 320 -22.89 -20.50 -15.10
N ILE A 321 -23.06 -19.55 -14.18
CA ILE A 321 -23.88 -18.34 -14.39
C ILE A 321 -23.27 -17.48 -15.50
N GLU A 322 -21.96 -17.21 -15.44
CA GLU A 322 -21.23 -16.47 -16.47
C GLU A 322 -21.45 -17.05 -17.88
N LEU A 323 -21.23 -18.36 -18.05
CA LEU A 323 -21.46 -19.03 -19.34
C LEU A 323 -22.94 -19.04 -19.75
N SER A 324 -23.86 -19.00 -18.78
CA SER A 324 -25.29 -18.93 -19.06
C SER A 324 -25.69 -17.56 -19.59
N ASP A 325 -25.13 -16.49 -19.03
CA ASP A 325 -25.32 -15.11 -19.50
C ASP A 325 -24.72 -14.90 -20.89
N GLU A 326 -23.64 -15.61 -21.23
CA GLU A 326 -23.06 -15.68 -22.59
C GLU A 326 -23.91 -16.51 -23.58
N GLY A 327 -25.06 -17.06 -23.17
CA GLY A 327 -25.95 -17.87 -24.02
C GLY A 327 -25.44 -19.30 -24.27
N LYS A 328 -24.42 -19.77 -23.54
CA LYS A 328 -23.81 -21.10 -23.71
C LYS A 328 -24.52 -22.20 -22.91
N PHE A 329 -25.66 -21.91 -22.29
CA PHE A 329 -26.43 -22.87 -21.49
C PHE A 329 -27.79 -23.25 -22.10
N ILE A 330 -28.69 -22.27 -22.26
CA ILE A 330 -30.12 -22.48 -22.59
C ILE A 330 -30.32 -23.24 -23.92
N LYS A 331 -29.35 -23.14 -24.84
CA LYS A 331 -29.36 -23.85 -26.14
C LYS A 331 -29.39 -25.37 -26.01
N TYR A 332 -28.92 -25.93 -24.90
CA TYR A 332 -28.91 -27.38 -24.65
C TYR A 332 -30.22 -27.89 -24.04
N PHE A 333 -31.23 -27.05 -23.86
CA PHE A 333 -32.51 -27.47 -23.28
C PHE A 333 -33.66 -27.29 -24.25
N LEU A 334 -34.42 -28.36 -24.42
CA LEU A 334 -35.73 -28.32 -25.07
C LEU A 334 -36.76 -27.72 -24.10
N ASP A 335 -36.84 -28.26 -22.88
CA ASP A 335 -37.66 -27.70 -21.80
C ASP A 335 -36.97 -26.50 -21.13
N LYS A 336 -37.40 -25.30 -21.51
CA LYS A 336 -36.88 -24.04 -20.93
C LYS A 336 -37.20 -23.88 -19.44
N SER A 337 -38.24 -24.54 -18.93
CA SER A 337 -38.56 -24.49 -17.50
C SER A 337 -37.51 -25.24 -16.68
N MET A 338 -37.03 -26.38 -17.17
CA MET A 338 -35.94 -27.14 -16.54
C MET A 338 -34.63 -26.35 -16.54
N ALA A 339 -34.32 -25.62 -17.62
CA ALA A 339 -33.17 -24.71 -17.66
C ALA A 339 -33.30 -23.58 -16.61
N ALA A 340 -34.50 -23.00 -16.48
CA ALA A 340 -34.78 -21.96 -15.49
C ALA A 340 -34.62 -22.47 -14.04
N GLU A 341 -35.00 -23.72 -13.76
CA GLU A 341 -34.77 -24.33 -12.44
C GLU A 341 -33.28 -24.47 -12.09
N TRP A 342 -32.43 -24.80 -13.08
CA TRP A 342 -30.98 -24.89 -12.87
C TRP A 342 -30.38 -23.52 -12.53
N LEU A 343 -30.78 -22.48 -13.27
CA LEU A 343 -30.35 -21.10 -13.00
C LEU A 343 -30.80 -20.63 -11.62
N ARG A 344 -32.09 -20.81 -11.29
CA ARG A 344 -32.63 -20.45 -9.97
C ARG A 344 -31.89 -21.14 -8.84
N TYR A 345 -31.61 -22.45 -8.96
CA TYR A 345 -30.81 -23.17 -7.97
C TYR A 345 -29.40 -22.59 -7.84
N ALA A 346 -28.75 -22.27 -8.96
CA ALA A 346 -27.40 -21.72 -8.96
C ALA A 346 -27.36 -20.34 -8.27
N GLU A 347 -28.28 -19.45 -8.62
CA GLU A 347 -28.40 -18.11 -8.02
C GLU A 347 -28.67 -18.17 -6.51
N GLU A 348 -29.66 -18.98 -6.10
CA GLU A 348 -29.98 -19.19 -4.67
C GLU A 348 -28.74 -19.72 -3.92
N ARG A 349 -28.02 -20.68 -4.53
CA ARG A 349 -26.87 -21.30 -3.88
C ARG A 349 -25.65 -20.37 -3.82
N VAL A 350 -25.39 -19.60 -4.87
CA VAL A 350 -24.34 -18.55 -4.88
C VAL A 350 -24.63 -17.51 -3.80
N SER A 351 -25.87 -17.06 -3.66
CA SER A 351 -26.25 -16.11 -2.60
C SER A 351 -25.93 -16.64 -1.20
N ILE A 352 -26.26 -17.91 -0.92
CA ILE A 352 -25.99 -18.55 0.38
C ILE A 352 -24.48 -18.70 0.62
N LEU A 353 -23.73 -19.11 -0.42
CA LEU A 353 -22.30 -19.32 -0.32
C LEU A 353 -21.58 -18.00 -0.07
N ASN A 354 -21.90 -16.96 -0.85
CA ASN A 354 -21.31 -15.63 -0.71
C ASN A 354 -21.57 -15.02 0.67
N SER A 355 -22.79 -15.11 1.20
CA SER A 355 -23.09 -14.53 2.52
C SER A 355 -22.29 -15.14 3.66
N GLY A 356 -21.87 -16.41 3.56
CA GLY A 356 -21.07 -17.06 4.61
C GLY A 356 -19.61 -17.29 4.25
N LEU A 357 -19.14 -16.77 3.11
CA LEU A 357 -17.74 -16.80 2.70
C LEU A 357 -17.15 -15.38 2.71
N ASN A 358 -17.95 -14.39 2.34
CA ASN A 358 -17.62 -12.97 2.37
C ASN A 358 -18.39 -12.31 3.51
N GLU A 359 -17.83 -12.37 4.71
CA GLU A 359 -18.51 -11.92 5.93
C GLU A 359 -17.56 -11.23 6.90
N VAL A 360 -18.13 -10.40 7.78
CA VAL A 360 -17.42 -9.85 8.93
C VAL A 360 -17.82 -10.68 10.15
N LYS A 361 -16.86 -11.39 10.74
CA LYS A 361 -17.10 -12.15 11.98
C LYS A 361 -16.66 -11.35 13.18
N GLU A 362 -17.50 -11.39 14.20
CA GLU A 362 -17.18 -10.86 15.52
C GLU A 362 -17.03 -12.01 16.52
N THR A 363 -16.00 -11.93 17.36
CA THR A 363 -15.89 -12.74 18.56
C THR A 363 -16.17 -11.88 19.77
N TYR A 364 -16.64 -12.48 20.86
CA TYR A 364 -17.10 -11.74 22.04
C TYR A 364 -16.39 -12.25 23.30
N PHE A 365 -16.11 -11.33 24.22
CA PHE A 365 -15.75 -11.65 25.59
C PHE A 365 -16.95 -12.27 26.33
N ASN A 366 -16.69 -12.87 27.49
CA ASN A 366 -17.73 -13.51 28.34
C ASN A 366 -18.85 -12.56 28.77
N ASP A 367 -18.63 -11.25 28.70
CA ASP A 367 -19.61 -10.23 29.05
C ASP A 367 -20.42 -9.70 27.84
N GLY A 368 -20.24 -10.30 26.66
CA GLY A 368 -20.94 -9.96 25.42
C GLY A 368 -20.31 -8.82 24.63
N SER A 369 -19.22 -8.21 25.11
CA SER A 369 -18.50 -7.16 24.38
C SER A 369 -17.61 -7.74 23.28
N ILE A 370 -17.44 -7.06 22.14
CA ILE A 370 -16.64 -7.54 21.00
C ILE A 370 -15.15 -7.66 21.39
N SER A 371 -14.55 -8.82 21.19
CA SER A 371 -13.12 -9.08 21.36
C SER A 371 -12.34 -8.88 20.06
N THR A 372 -12.84 -9.44 18.97
CA THR A 372 -12.26 -9.25 17.64
C THR A 372 -13.34 -9.03 16.59
N ARG A 373 -13.01 -8.25 15.57
CA ARG A 373 -13.80 -8.13 14.34
C ARG A 373 -12.90 -8.44 13.16
N THR A 374 -13.21 -9.49 12.41
CA THR A 374 -12.36 -10.04 11.36
C THR A 374 -13.12 -10.09 10.05
N ASN A 375 -12.54 -9.51 9.00
CA ASN A 375 -13.07 -9.60 7.65
C ASN A 375 -12.65 -10.91 6.98
N TYR A 376 -13.61 -11.59 6.35
CA TYR A 376 -13.38 -12.78 5.56
C TYR A 376 -13.74 -12.53 4.11
N ARG A 377 -12.88 -12.99 3.20
CA ARG A 377 -13.17 -13.11 1.79
C ARG A 377 -12.97 -14.55 1.37
N ASN A 378 -13.96 -15.16 0.73
CA ASN A 378 -13.94 -16.56 0.35
C ASN A 378 -13.61 -17.51 1.53
N GLY A 379 -14.07 -17.15 2.73
CA GLY A 379 -13.85 -17.88 3.99
C GLY A 379 -12.41 -17.88 4.49
N ILE A 380 -11.55 -17.03 3.93
CA ILE A 380 -10.19 -16.76 4.40
C ILE A 380 -10.15 -15.36 5.01
N ARG A 381 -9.35 -15.14 6.06
CA ARG A 381 -9.16 -13.78 6.62
C ARG A 381 -8.53 -12.87 5.56
N GLU A 382 -9.16 -11.74 5.30
CA GLU A 382 -8.72 -10.80 4.26
C GLU A 382 -8.97 -9.37 4.71
N GLY A 383 -7.96 -8.51 4.62
CA GLY A 383 -8.05 -7.11 5.02
C GLY A 383 -7.81 -6.87 6.52
N GLU A 384 -8.49 -5.86 7.08
CA GLU A 384 -8.30 -5.43 8.46
C GLU A 384 -9.05 -6.34 9.45
N GLU A 385 -8.38 -6.74 10.52
CA GLU A 385 -8.96 -7.31 11.73
C GLU A 385 -8.68 -6.38 12.92
N LEU A 386 -9.73 -6.06 13.67
CA LEU A 386 -9.68 -5.19 14.83
C LEU A 386 -9.65 -6.04 16.10
N VAL A 387 -8.73 -5.76 17.01
CA VAL A 387 -8.57 -6.47 18.29
C VAL A 387 -8.76 -5.48 19.43
N TYR A 388 -9.66 -5.84 20.34
CA TYR A 388 -10.06 -5.01 21.47
C TYR A 388 -9.60 -5.62 22.79
N VAL A 389 -9.52 -4.79 23.83
CA VAL A 389 -9.31 -5.22 25.22
C VAL A 389 -10.63 -5.18 25.99
N GLY A 390 -10.89 -6.22 26.80
CA GLY A 390 -12.12 -6.32 27.57
C GLY A 390 -12.10 -5.42 28.81
N LYS A 391 -13.27 -5.06 29.31
CA LYS A 391 -13.40 -4.11 30.44
C LYS A 391 -12.74 -4.56 31.75
N ASN A 392 -12.60 -5.86 31.94
CA ASN A 392 -11.98 -6.46 33.13
C ASN A 392 -10.48 -6.74 32.95
N ASP A 393 -9.98 -6.60 31.72
CA ASP A 393 -8.58 -6.83 31.40
C ASP A 393 -7.75 -5.58 31.71
N ALA A 394 -6.45 -5.80 31.83
CA ALA A 394 -5.51 -4.73 32.12
C ALA A 394 -4.95 -4.14 30.82
N LEU A 395 -5.06 -2.81 30.68
CA LEU A 395 -4.52 -2.04 29.56
C LEU A 395 -3.24 -1.32 30.02
N LYS A 396 -2.21 -1.38 29.17
CA LYS A 396 -0.98 -0.61 29.38
C LYS A 396 -1.21 0.83 28.89
N VAL A 397 -1.12 1.79 29.80
CA VAL A 397 -1.30 3.22 29.52
C VAL A 397 -0.07 4.01 29.92
N TYR A 398 0.20 5.10 29.21
CA TYR A 398 1.32 5.99 29.47
C TYR A 398 0.85 7.18 30.33
N ASP A 399 1.50 7.35 31.47
CA ASP A 399 1.29 8.48 32.37
C ASP A 399 2.54 9.36 32.36
N GLY A 400 2.48 10.41 31.55
CA GLY A 400 3.62 11.27 31.29
C GLY A 400 3.32 12.40 30.29
N ILE A 401 4.35 13.20 30.06
CA ILE A 401 4.36 14.26 29.05
C ILE A 401 5.68 14.22 28.29
N ILE A 402 5.68 14.78 27.09
CA ILE A 402 6.93 14.93 26.33
C ILE A 402 7.46 16.36 26.55
N VAL A 403 8.73 16.45 26.92
CA VAL A 403 9.48 17.70 27.16
C VAL A 403 10.77 17.62 26.35
N ASP A 404 10.97 18.56 25.43
CA ASP A 404 12.16 18.63 24.56
C ASP A 404 12.50 17.30 23.86
N HIS A 405 11.49 16.64 23.28
CA HIS A 405 11.58 15.30 22.65
C HIS A 405 11.92 14.14 23.60
N TYR A 406 11.90 14.38 24.91
CA TYR A 406 12.08 13.34 25.91
C TYR A 406 10.75 13.03 26.59
N SER A 407 10.38 11.75 26.52
CA SER A 407 9.25 11.20 27.26
C SER A 407 9.55 11.23 28.77
N GLN A 408 8.88 12.10 29.52
CA GLN A 408 8.93 12.16 30.97
C GLN A 408 7.68 11.52 31.56
N GLY A 409 7.82 10.30 32.09
CA GLY A 409 6.70 9.54 32.64
C GLY A 409 6.98 8.05 32.72
N ARG A 410 5.95 7.27 33.01
CA ARG A 410 6.04 5.81 33.07
C ARG A 410 4.85 5.14 32.38
N GLU A 411 5.10 3.98 31.79
CA GLU A 411 4.01 3.07 31.41
C GLU A 411 3.49 2.38 32.68
N THR A 412 2.17 2.39 32.88
CA THR A 412 1.49 1.73 33.98
C THR A 412 0.41 0.79 33.44
N LEU A 413 0.04 -0.21 34.23
CA LEU A 413 -0.99 -1.18 33.87
C LEU A 413 -2.24 -0.88 34.70
N VAL A 414 -3.37 -0.60 34.03
CA VAL A 414 -4.64 -0.20 34.66
C VAL A 414 -5.76 -1.07 34.12
N LYS A 415 -6.70 -1.52 34.96
CA LYS A 415 -7.88 -2.23 34.44
C LYS A 415 -8.73 -1.27 33.63
N VAL A 416 -9.24 -1.73 32.50
CA VAL A 416 -10.00 -0.87 31.58
C VAL A 416 -11.16 -0.16 32.27
N LYS A 417 -11.95 -0.88 33.07
CA LYS A 417 -13.07 -0.31 33.84
C LYS A 417 -12.69 0.73 34.90
N ASP A 418 -11.41 0.78 35.30
CA ASP A 418 -10.90 1.70 36.31
C ASP A 418 -10.31 2.98 35.65
N LEU A 419 -10.37 3.11 34.32
CA LEU A 419 -9.96 4.31 33.59
C LEU A 419 -11.08 5.36 33.62
N ASP A 420 -10.75 6.58 34.03
CA ASP A 420 -11.73 7.67 34.19
C ASP A 420 -12.49 8.04 32.89
N TRP A 421 -11.87 7.81 31.73
CA TRP A 421 -12.42 8.10 30.41
C TRP A 421 -13.08 6.88 29.74
N TYR A 422 -13.08 5.71 30.40
CA TYR A 422 -13.76 4.54 29.86
C TYR A 422 -15.27 4.79 29.85
N ASP A 423 -15.84 4.80 28.65
CA ASP A 423 -17.24 5.13 28.38
C ASP A 423 -18.16 3.90 28.33
N GLY A 424 -17.63 2.71 28.62
CA GLY A 424 -18.33 1.45 28.47
C GLY A 424 -18.08 0.73 27.14
N ASN A 425 -17.41 1.38 26.18
CA ASN A 425 -17.09 0.81 24.88
C ASN A 425 -15.72 0.11 24.86
N ASN A 426 -15.57 -0.82 23.93
CA ASN A 426 -14.33 -1.56 23.75
C ASN A 426 -13.18 -0.66 23.29
N ILE A 427 -12.01 -0.84 23.89
CA ILE A 427 -10.80 -0.09 23.53
C ILE A 427 -10.01 -0.90 22.49
N LEU A 428 -9.80 -0.31 21.31
CA LEU A 428 -9.02 -0.92 20.23
C LEU A 428 -7.53 -0.91 20.60
N ILE A 429 -6.86 -2.05 20.61
CA ILE A 429 -5.42 -2.12 20.97
C ILE A 429 -4.53 -2.58 19.82
N ARG A 430 -5.11 -3.17 18.78
CA ARG A 430 -4.36 -3.67 17.63
C ARG A 430 -5.22 -3.74 16.39
N LYS A 431 -4.59 -3.45 15.26
CA LYS A 431 -5.11 -3.69 13.92
C LYS A 431 -4.21 -4.70 13.22
N ASN A 432 -4.77 -5.81 12.76
CA ASN A 432 -4.07 -6.82 11.98
C ASN A 432 -4.46 -6.69 10.51
N PHE A 433 -3.50 -6.86 9.62
CA PHE A 433 -3.72 -6.79 8.17
C PHE A 433 -3.39 -8.15 7.55
N TYR A 434 -4.43 -8.82 7.07
CA TYR A 434 -4.35 -10.13 6.44
C TYR A 434 -4.42 -10.02 4.92
N LYS A 435 -3.65 -10.87 4.25
CA LYS A 435 -3.76 -11.12 2.80
C LYS A 435 -3.67 -12.61 2.56
N GLU A 436 -4.65 -13.17 1.87
CA GLU A 436 -4.75 -14.60 1.58
C GLU A 436 -4.70 -15.47 2.85
N GLY A 437 -5.18 -14.94 3.98
CA GLY A 437 -5.22 -15.63 5.26
C GLY A 437 -3.95 -15.51 6.10
N GLU A 438 -2.88 -14.98 5.53
CA GLU A 438 -1.63 -14.75 6.23
C GLU A 438 -1.57 -13.35 6.83
N LEU A 439 -1.12 -13.26 8.08
CA LEU A 439 -0.85 -11.97 8.72
C LEU A 439 0.35 -11.33 8.01
N LYS A 440 0.15 -10.17 7.38
CA LYS A 440 1.24 -9.43 6.72
C LYS A 440 1.85 -8.40 7.65
N ARG A 441 1.02 -7.72 8.44
CA ARG A 441 1.48 -6.75 9.44
C ARG A 441 0.43 -6.51 10.52
N SER A 442 0.86 -5.98 11.65
CA SER A 442 0.03 -5.49 12.74
C SER A 442 0.42 -4.06 13.10
N GLU A 443 -0.54 -3.25 13.50
CA GLU A 443 -0.32 -1.96 14.15
C GLU A 443 -0.81 -2.07 15.60
N ASP A 444 0.11 -2.04 16.57
CA ASP A 444 -0.24 -2.05 17.99
C ASP A 444 -0.39 -0.60 18.48
N LEU A 445 -1.50 -0.30 19.17
CA LEU A 445 -1.85 1.02 19.67
C LEU A 445 -1.66 1.08 21.19
N LYS A 446 -1.09 2.19 21.67
CA LYS A 446 -0.91 2.49 23.10
C LYS A 446 -1.59 3.80 23.44
N TYR A 447 -2.11 3.91 24.66
CA TYR A 447 -2.90 5.05 25.11
C TYR A 447 -2.23 5.81 26.24
N TYR A 448 -2.51 7.10 26.35
CA TYR A 448 -2.29 7.90 27.55
C TYR A 448 -3.29 7.50 28.63
N LEU A 449 -2.96 7.84 29.89
CA LEU A 449 -3.92 7.75 30.99
C LEU A 449 -5.17 8.64 30.76
N SER A 450 -5.10 9.64 29.88
CA SER A 450 -6.24 10.48 29.45
C SER A 450 -7.14 9.87 28.37
N GLY A 451 -6.73 8.75 27.74
CA GLY A 451 -7.49 8.09 26.68
C GLY A 451 -7.08 8.46 25.25
N GLU A 452 -6.17 9.43 25.09
CA GLU A 452 -5.58 9.77 23.80
C GLU A 452 -4.57 8.71 23.37
N ILE A 453 -4.39 8.47 22.06
CA ILE A 453 -3.36 7.55 21.58
C ILE A 453 -1.98 8.16 21.86
N PHE A 454 -1.16 7.45 22.62
CA PHE A 454 0.21 7.83 22.93
C PHE A 454 1.17 7.48 21.80
N ASN A 455 1.08 6.26 21.26
CA ASN A 455 1.84 5.87 20.08
C ASN A 455 1.21 4.65 19.39
N PHE A 456 1.62 4.44 18.14
CA PHE A 456 1.46 3.15 17.48
C PHE A 456 2.77 2.69 16.84
N GLN A 457 2.91 1.38 16.71
CA GLN A 457 4.08 0.74 16.12
C GLN A 457 3.65 -0.38 15.18
N THR A 458 4.29 -0.45 14.01
CA THR A 458 4.08 -1.53 13.05
C THR A 458 4.96 -2.73 13.38
N PHE A 459 4.37 -3.91 13.24
CA PHE A 459 5.00 -5.20 13.40
C PHE A 459 4.71 -6.10 12.21
N VAL A 460 5.63 -6.98 11.86
CA VAL A 460 5.47 -8.05 10.87
C VAL A 460 5.74 -9.40 11.55
N PRO A 461 5.28 -10.54 11.00
CA PRO A 461 5.72 -11.85 11.48
C PRO A 461 7.25 -11.93 11.50
N ALA A 462 7.83 -12.55 12.52
CA ALA A 462 9.28 -12.67 12.63
C ALA A 462 9.88 -13.46 11.46
N SER A 463 11.06 -13.03 11.01
CA SER A 463 11.87 -13.73 10.03
C SER A 463 12.37 -15.07 10.58
N GLU A 464 12.74 -15.98 9.66
CA GLU A 464 13.35 -17.25 10.02
C GLU A 464 14.62 -17.08 10.87
N GLU A 465 15.40 -16.01 10.62
CA GLU A 465 16.60 -15.70 11.39
C GLU A 465 16.26 -15.37 12.85
N VAL A 466 15.25 -14.53 13.09
CA VAL A 466 14.82 -14.18 14.45
C VAL A 466 14.23 -15.38 15.17
N ILE A 467 13.43 -16.20 14.47
CA ILE A 467 12.89 -17.45 15.04
C ILE A 467 14.03 -18.40 15.41
N SER A 468 15.00 -18.62 14.52
CA SER A 468 16.17 -19.47 14.78
C SER A 468 16.99 -18.96 15.97
N ASN A 469 17.16 -17.64 16.11
CA ASN A 469 17.85 -17.05 17.26
C ASN A 469 17.09 -17.28 18.58
N LEU A 470 15.77 -17.19 18.57
CA LEU A 470 14.94 -17.50 19.73
C LEU A 470 14.97 -19.00 20.06
N GLU A 471 14.94 -19.87 19.06
CA GLU A 471 15.09 -21.32 19.24
C GLU A 471 16.46 -21.69 19.81
N SER A 472 17.53 -21.02 19.38
CA SER A 472 18.86 -21.18 19.98
C SER A 472 18.85 -20.79 21.46
N LYS A 473 18.21 -19.67 21.83
CA LYS A 473 18.04 -19.29 23.25
C LYS A 473 17.24 -20.33 24.02
N LEU A 474 16.18 -20.86 23.43
CA LEU A 474 15.37 -21.92 24.03
C LEU A 474 16.20 -23.18 24.30
N ASN A 475 17.01 -23.60 23.32
CA ASN A 475 17.88 -24.76 23.45
C ASN A 475 18.92 -24.59 24.56
N VAL A 476 19.54 -23.40 24.66
CA VAL A 476 20.45 -23.07 25.75
C VAL A 476 19.75 -23.14 27.10
N ALA A 477 18.56 -22.52 27.24
CA ALA A 477 17.80 -22.57 28.49
C ALA A 477 17.40 -23.99 28.89
N GLN A 478 16.98 -24.83 27.93
CA GLN A 478 16.67 -26.25 28.16
C GLN A 478 17.90 -27.05 28.58
N TYR A 479 19.06 -26.78 27.98
CA TYR A 479 20.31 -27.42 28.35
C TYR A 479 20.75 -27.04 29.77
N GLN A 480 20.64 -25.76 30.14
CA GLN A 480 20.91 -25.30 31.51
C GLN A 480 19.97 -25.95 32.52
N LEU A 481 18.66 -26.01 32.22
CA LEU A 481 17.69 -26.71 33.06
C LEU A 481 18.06 -28.19 33.27
N LYS A 482 18.53 -28.85 32.22
CA LYS A 482 18.97 -30.25 32.31
C LYS A 482 20.18 -30.40 33.23
N ILE A 483 21.22 -29.58 33.06
CA ILE A 483 22.41 -29.60 33.93
C ILE A 483 22.03 -29.36 35.39
N GLU A 484 21.15 -28.39 35.67
CA GLU A 484 20.70 -28.10 37.03
C GLU A 484 19.91 -29.26 37.64
N LYS A 485 19.03 -29.90 36.86
CA LYS A 485 18.29 -31.10 37.31
C LYS A 485 19.21 -32.29 37.55
N ASP A 486 20.16 -32.53 36.66
CA ASP A 486 21.15 -33.61 36.79
C ASP A 486 22.07 -33.34 37.98
N SER A 487 22.53 -32.10 38.19
CA SER A 487 23.34 -31.70 39.36
C SER A 487 22.56 -31.82 40.66
N ALA A 488 21.27 -31.44 40.67
CA ALA A 488 20.39 -31.64 41.82
C ALA A 488 20.16 -33.13 42.14
N LEU A 489 20.16 -34.01 41.12
CA LEU A 489 20.04 -35.45 41.28
C LEU A 489 21.35 -36.08 41.76
N ASP A 490 22.49 -35.70 41.17
CA ASP A 490 23.82 -36.19 41.54
C ASP A 490 24.19 -35.78 42.98
N TYR A 491 23.80 -34.57 43.37
CA TYR A 491 23.97 -34.08 44.75
C TYR A 491 23.08 -34.83 45.76
N LYS A 492 21.88 -35.28 45.34
CA LYS A 492 21.05 -36.20 46.14
C LYS A 492 21.66 -37.61 46.25
N MET A 493 22.48 -38.02 45.28
CA MET A 493 23.09 -39.36 45.24
C MET A 493 24.48 -39.44 45.90
N ASN A 494 25.27 -38.36 45.93
CA ASN A 494 26.71 -38.46 46.25
C ASN A 494 27.18 -37.93 47.62
N ASP A 495 26.36 -37.28 48.46
CA ASP A 495 26.87 -36.69 49.73
C ASP A 495 26.10 -37.01 51.02
N CYS A 496 25.04 -37.83 50.97
CA CYS A 496 24.23 -38.18 52.15
C CYS A 496 24.16 -39.68 52.48
N ASP A 497 24.81 -40.54 51.70
CA ASP A 497 24.73 -41.99 51.86
C ASP A 497 25.76 -42.58 52.86
N ASP A 498 26.69 -41.77 53.39
CA ASP A 498 27.57 -42.20 54.48
C ASP A 498 27.00 -41.78 55.85
N TRP A 499 26.67 -42.76 56.70
CA TRP A 499 26.03 -42.57 58.00
C TRP A 499 26.82 -41.62 58.91
N ASN A 500 28.14 -41.55 58.73
CA ASN A 500 29.03 -40.69 59.50
C ASN A 500 29.00 -39.21 59.10
N ASN A 501 28.47 -38.85 57.92
CA ASN A 501 28.49 -37.48 57.40
C ASN A 501 27.09 -36.83 57.31
N SER A 502 26.03 -37.59 57.61
CA SER A 502 24.62 -37.15 57.61
C SER A 502 24.29 -36.00 58.58
N GLY A 503 25.19 -35.69 59.52
CA GLY A 503 25.03 -34.63 60.53
C GLY A 503 25.96 -33.43 60.37
N SER A 504 26.76 -33.36 59.29
CA SER A 504 27.70 -32.25 59.10
C SER A 504 26.97 -30.94 58.79
N MET A 505 27.57 -29.81 59.17
CA MET A 505 27.07 -28.49 58.81
C MET A 505 27.02 -28.31 57.29
N GLU A 506 27.84 -29.05 56.51
CA GLU A 506 27.83 -29.06 55.04
C GLU A 506 26.58 -29.76 54.47
N CYS A 507 26.11 -30.85 55.10
CA CYS A 507 24.84 -31.51 54.77
C CYS A 507 23.60 -30.75 55.29
N MET A 508 23.74 -29.97 56.38
CA MET A 508 22.65 -29.14 56.91
C MET A 508 22.58 -27.74 56.26
N MET A 509 23.70 -27.21 55.75
CA MET A 509 23.79 -26.02 54.90
C MET A 509 23.60 -26.35 53.41
N ALA A 510 23.35 -27.63 53.08
CA ALA A 510 23.04 -28.16 51.75
C ALA A 510 21.67 -27.67 51.22
N GLY A 511 21.48 -26.36 51.17
CA GLY A 511 20.36 -25.69 50.53
C GLY A 511 20.64 -25.49 49.04
N GLY A 512 20.54 -26.56 48.26
CA GLY A 512 20.01 -26.61 46.89
C GLY A 512 20.76 -25.90 45.75
N SER A 513 20.88 -26.58 44.60
CA SER A 513 20.32 -25.95 43.40
C SER A 513 18.86 -25.65 43.76
N SER A 514 18.57 -24.38 44.02
CA SER A 514 17.29 -24.02 44.62
C SER A 514 16.17 -24.49 43.68
N ASP A 515 15.13 -25.13 44.19
CA ASP A 515 13.91 -25.40 43.41
C ASP A 515 13.44 -24.14 42.66
N PHE A 516 13.74 -22.97 43.23
CA PHE A 516 13.60 -21.65 42.64
C PHE A 516 14.41 -21.43 41.34
N THR A 517 15.67 -21.87 41.24
CA THR A 517 16.48 -21.82 40.00
C THR A 517 15.87 -22.68 38.90
N ILE A 518 15.46 -23.91 39.24
CA ILE A 518 14.78 -24.83 38.31
C ILE A 518 13.45 -24.22 37.84
N GLN A 519 12.65 -23.69 38.77
CA GLN A 519 11.39 -23.01 38.47
C GLN A 519 11.60 -21.77 37.59
N ASN A 520 12.68 -21.01 37.79
CA ASN A 520 13.02 -19.86 36.94
C ASN A 520 13.35 -20.32 35.52
N TYR A 521 14.18 -21.35 35.34
CA TYR A 521 14.47 -21.88 34.00
C TYR A 521 13.22 -22.47 33.33
N GLU A 522 12.35 -23.17 34.07
CA GLU A 522 11.08 -23.67 33.53
C GLU A 522 10.14 -22.53 33.10
N LYS A 523 10.10 -21.46 33.89
CA LYS A 523 9.38 -20.22 33.56
C LYS A 523 9.98 -19.53 32.34
N ASP A 524 11.29 -19.43 32.25
CA ASP A 524 12.01 -18.83 31.12
C ASP A 524 11.78 -19.63 29.84
N ILE A 525 11.88 -20.96 29.90
CA ILE A 525 11.56 -21.86 28.78
C ILE A 525 10.12 -21.66 28.32
N THR A 526 9.18 -21.59 29.26
CA THR A 526 7.76 -21.36 28.95
C THR A 526 7.57 -19.99 28.29
N SER A 527 8.23 -18.95 28.81
CA SER A 527 8.21 -17.60 28.26
C SER A 527 8.81 -17.55 26.85
N ILE A 528 9.95 -18.18 26.62
CA ILE A 528 10.62 -18.21 25.30
C ILE A 528 9.78 -18.98 24.29
N LYS A 529 9.17 -20.11 24.67
CA LYS A 529 8.24 -20.84 23.78
C LYS A 529 7.05 -19.97 23.36
N GLN A 530 6.51 -19.21 24.31
CA GLN A 530 5.42 -18.27 24.03
C GLN A 530 5.88 -17.10 23.15
N GLU A 531 7.11 -16.62 23.33
CA GLU A 531 7.73 -15.59 22.50
C GLU A 531 7.93 -16.07 21.06
N ILE A 532 8.47 -17.29 20.86
CA ILE A 532 8.62 -17.92 19.53
C ILE A 532 7.26 -18.02 18.84
N SER A 533 6.24 -18.52 19.53
CA SER A 533 4.89 -18.68 18.97
C SER A 533 4.23 -17.36 18.54
N ASN A 534 4.63 -16.24 19.15
CA ASN A 534 4.06 -14.91 18.88
C ASN A 534 5.10 -13.94 18.31
N ALA A 535 6.20 -14.47 17.79
CA ALA A 535 7.35 -13.69 17.39
C ALA A 535 6.96 -12.75 16.25
N ARG A 536 7.14 -11.46 16.49
CA ARG A 536 6.89 -10.40 15.53
C ARG A 536 8.03 -9.40 15.58
N GLU A 537 8.45 -8.96 14.41
CA GLU A 537 9.51 -7.97 14.26
C GLU A 537 8.91 -6.59 14.13
N LYS A 538 9.48 -5.63 14.87
CA LYS A 538 9.09 -4.23 14.80
C LYS A 538 9.67 -3.61 13.52
N THR A 539 8.85 -3.52 12.49
CA THR A 539 9.23 -3.05 11.16
C THR A 539 8.07 -2.26 10.55
N GLY A 540 8.38 -1.18 9.84
CA GLY A 540 7.40 -0.28 9.23
C GLY A 540 7.22 1.03 10.00
N PRO A 541 6.16 1.80 9.66
CA PRO A 541 5.96 3.13 10.22
C PRO A 541 5.63 3.08 11.72
N TYR A 542 6.01 4.14 12.42
CA TYR A 542 5.60 4.39 13.80
C TYR A 542 5.25 5.87 13.97
N LYS A 543 4.42 6.17 14.98
CA LYS A 543 4.19 7.55 15.44
C LYS A 543 4.06 7.62 16.95
N PHE A 544 4.65 8.66 17.52
CA PHE A 544 4.45 9.11 18.90
C PHE A 544 3.74 10.45 18.86
N PHE A 545 2.87 10.65 19.86
CA PHE A 545 2.04 11.83 19.96
C PHE A 545 2.34 12.56 21.26
N TYR A 546 2.24 13.88 21.22
CA TYR A 546 2.08 14.71 22.40
C TYR A 546 0.71 14.45 23.03
N LYS A 547 0.58 14.80 24.32
CA LYS A 547 -0.70 14.75 25.04
C LYS A 547 -1.79 15.66 24.44
N ASN A 548 -1.45 16.62 23.58
CA ASN A 548 -2.45 17.41 22.85
C ASN A 548 -2.90 16.76 21.53
N GLY A 549 -2.49 15.52 21.25
CA GLY A 549 -2.80 14.75 20.04
C GLY A 549 -1.93 15.07 18.82
N GLN A 550 -1.04 16.07 18.88
CA GLN A 550 -0.12 16.37 17.78
C GLN A 550 1.01 15.34 17.72
N ILE A 551 1.53 15.09 16.52
CA ILE A 551 2.68 14.18 16.32
C ILE A 551 3.91 14.80 16.96
N GLU A 552 4.71 13.98 17.63
CA GLU A 552 5.99 14.37 18.22
C GLU A 552 7.17 13.74 17.48
N ASP A 553 7.07 12.45 17.18
CA ASP A 553 8.09 11.68 16.44
C ASP A 553 7.38 10.69 15.52
N GLU A 554 7.72 10.71 14.24
CA GLU A 554 7.32 9.65 13.31
C GLU A 554 8.51 9.18 12.48
N GLY A 555 8.41 7.98 11.94
CA GLY A 555 9.47 7.44 11.10
C GLY A 555 9.26 5.98 10.76
N ILE A 556 10.33 5.33 10.33
CA ILE A 556 10.33 3.93 9.93
C ILE A 556 11.28 3.14 10.83
N ASN A 557 10.79 2.02 11.36
CA ASN A 557 11.65 0.99 11.93
C ASN A 557 11.91 -0.11 10.90
N GLU A 558 13.07 -0.74 10.97
CA GLU A 558 13.42 -1.92 10.21
C GLU A 558 14.16 -2.87 11.15
N ASN A 559 13.67 -4.10 11.27
CA ASN A 559 14.25 -5.17 12.09
C ASN A 559 14.46 -4.76 13.56
N GLY A 560 13.50 -4.05 14.15
CA GLY A 560 13.58 -3.57 15.52
C GLY A 560 14.28 -2.23 15.70
N GLU A 561 14.95 -1.72 14.68
CA GLU A 561 15.77 -0.53 14.78
C GLU A 561 15.18 0.68 14.05
N LYS A 562 15.38 1.87 14.59
CA LYS A 562 14.94 3.13 13.98
C LYS A 562 15.84 3.45 12.77
N LYS A 563 15.25 3.58 11.58
CA LYS A 563 15.97 3.88 10.30
C LYS A 563 15.76 5.29 9.82
N SER A 564 14.62 5.87 10.09
CA SER A 564 14.33 7.27 9.78
C SER A 564 13.47 7.87 10.86
N TYR A 565 13.49 9.20 10.92
CA TYR A 565 12.72 9.96 11.89
C TYR A 565 12.40 11.35 11.39
N ALA A 566 11.32 11.90 11.94
CA ALA A 566 10.92 13.28 11.86
C ALA A 566 10.36 13.70 13.23
N PHE A 567 10.99 14.69 13.84
CA PHE A 567 10.56 15.30 15.09
C PHE A 567 9.78 16.58 14.83
N PHE A 568 8.72 16.77 15.60
CA PHE A 568 7.84 17.92 15.52
C PHE A 568 7.73 18.58 16.88
N SER A 569 7.52 19.90 16.87
CA SER A 569 7.17 20.68 18.05
C SER A 569 5.74 20.42 18.52
N LYS A 570 5.41 20.90 19.73
CA LYS A 570 4.05 20.86 20.31
C LYS A 570 3.01 21.70 19.55
N GLU A 571 3.46 22.52 18.59
CA GLU A 571 2.65 23.30 17.68
C GLU A 571 2.55 22.64 16.27
N GLY A 572 3.19 21.49 16.07
CA GLY A 572 3.10 20.68 14.85
C GLY A 572 4.07 21.11 13.75
N LYS A 573 5.03 21.99 14.06
CA LYS A 573 6.10 22.36 13.13
C LYS A 573 7.20 21.32 13.12
N LEU A 574 7.66 20.92 11.93
CA LEU A 574 8.82 20.05 11.75
C LEU A 574 10.08 20.74 12.28
N GLU A 575 10.82 20.09 13.17
CA GLU A 575 12.04 20.62 13.76
C GLU A 575 13.28 19.92 13.22
N GLU A 576 13.18 18.62 12.95
CA GLU A 576 14.30 17.82 12.47
C GLU A 576 13.82 16.56 11.77
N LYS A 577 14.45 16.18 10.66
CA LYS A 577 14.28 14.84 10.08
C LYS A 577 15.59 14.30 9.56
N GLY A 578 15.74 12.99 9.66
CA GLY A 578 16.97 12.33 9.28
C GLY A 578 16.81 10.83 9.10
N ASN A 579 17.89 10.24 8.61
CA ASN A 579 18.05 8.81 8.46
C ASN A 579 19.15 8.33 9.40
N ILE A 580 18.99 7.14 9.96
CA ILE A 580 19.86 6.54 10.96
C ILE A 580 20.41 5.24 10.39
N LYS A 581 21.72 5.06 10.54
CA LYS A 581 22.37 3.78 10.34
C LYS A 581 22.86 3.26 11.68
N ASN A 582 22.46 2.04 11.99
CA ASN A 582 22.86 1.36 13.21
C ASN A 582 24.12 0.54 12.90
N TYR A 583 25.05 0.54 13.85
CA TYR A 583 26.25 -0.26 13.78
C TYR A 583 26.32 -1.17 15.00
N PHE A 584 26.17 -2.47 14.74
CA PHE A 584 26.30 -3.52 15.76
C PHE A 584 27.76 -3.91 15.91
N SER A 585 28.26 -3.95 17.15
CA SER A 585 29.62 -4.37 17.46
C SER A 585 29.62 -5.49 18.49
N ILE A 586 30.14 -6.66 18.11
CA ILE A 586 30.23 -7.86 18.97
C ILE A 586 31.00 -7.58 20.29
N LEU A 587 31.86 -6.55 20.32
CA LEU A 587 32.76 -6.24 21.44
C LEU A 587 32.57 -4.85 22.08
N LYS A 588 31.57 -4.03 21.66
CA LYS A 588 31.35 -2.65 22.15
C LYS A 588 29.88 -2.26 22.08
N THR A 589 29.47 -1.32 22.94
CA THR A 589 28.13 -0.71 22.97
C THR A 589 27.63 -0.36 21.56
N ASP A 590 26.44 -0.85 21.20
CA ASP A 590 25.76 -0.48 19.96
C ASP A 590 25.66 1.04 19.86
N PHE A 591 25.99 1.58 18.69
CA PHE A 591 25.90 3.01 18.44
C PHE A 591 25.18 3.30 17.12
N ARG A 592 24.53 4.45 17.09
CA ARG A 592 23.70 4.93 15.99
C ARG A 592 24.25 6.27 15.53
N TYR A 593 24.26 6.49 14.23
CA TYR A 593 24.67 7.76 13.65
C TYR A 593 23.76 8.14 12.48
N LEU A 594 23.69 9.44 12.22
CA LEU A 594 22.99 9.96 11.04
C LEU A 594 23.67 9.46 9.77
N HIS A 595 22.86 9.02 8.80
CA HIS A 595 23.35 8.50 7.53
C HIS A 595 22.29 8.69 6.44
N GLY A 596 22.61 9.47 5.41
CA GLY A 596 21.68 9.86 4.34
C GLY A 596 21.22 11.31 4.49
N ALA A 597 20.10 11.64 3.84
CA ALA A 597 19.56 13.00 3.85
C ALA A 597 19.18 13.46 5.27
N TYR A 598 19.45 14.72 5.56
CA TYR A 598 19.18 15.37 6.84
C TYR A 598 18.71 16.81 6.65
N GLU A 599 17.69 17.18 7.41
CA GLU A 599 17.18 18.55 7.48
C GLU A 599 16.87 18.93 8.93
N LYS A 600 17.24 20.15 9.32
CA LYS A 600 16.92 20.75 10.61
C LYS A 600 16.33 22.13 10.40
N TYR A 601 15.42 22.52 11.28
CA TYR A 601 14.62 23.74 11.16
C TYR A 601 14.75 24.60 12.43
N TYR A 602 14.58 25.90 12.27
CA TYR A 602 14.43 26.84 13.37
C TYR A 602 13.03 26.77 13.99
N LYS A 603 12.86 27.31 15.20
CA LYS A 603 11.53 27.40 15.88
C LYS A 603 10.49 28.19 15.06
N ASN A 604 10.94 29.10 14.20
CA ASN A 604 10.06 29.84 13.30
C ASN A 604 9.54 28.97 12.12
N GLY A 605 10.15 27.79 11.88
CA GLY A 605 9.82 26.85 10.81
C GLY A 605 10.70 26.98 9.56
N GLN A 606 11.64 27.92 9.54
CA GLN A 606 12.58 28.06 8.42
C GLN A 606 13.69 27.02 8.50
N LEU A 607 14.15 26.57 7.32
CA LEU A 607 15.23 25.60 7.21
C LEU A 607 16.51 26.16 7.82
N MET A 608 17.15 25.42 8.72
CA MET A 608 18.42 25.76 9.37
C MET A 608 19.60 25.06 8.70
N ILE A 609 19.47 23.75 8.47
CA ILE A 609 20.53 22.91 7.89
C ILE A 609 19.90 21.97 6.87
N LYS A 610 20.57 21.79 5.73
CA LYS A 610 20.25 20.75 4.77
C LYS A 610 21.52 20.14 4.18
N GLY A 611 21.61 18.83 4.19
CA GLY A 611 22.72 18.10 3.58
C GLY A 611 22.58 16.59 3.74
N VAL A 612 23.70 15.90 3.57
CA VAL A 612 23.79 14.44 3.66
C VAL A 612 24.80 14.08 4.75
N PHE A 613 24.44 13.15 5.62
CA PHE A 613 25.37 12.57 6.59
C PHE A 613 25.94 11.25 6.08
N GLU A 614 27.21 11.00 6.35
CA GLU A 614 27.86 9.71 6.15
C GLU A 614 28.67 9.37 7.39
N GLU A 615 28.43 8.22 8.00
CA GLU A 615 29.08 7.79 9.25
C GLU A 615 29.01 8.81 10.41
N GLY A 616 27.92 9.60 10.46
CA GLY A 616 27.73 10.65 11.44
C GLY A 616 28.43 11.98 11.12
N GLU A 617 29.09 12.09 9.97
CA GLU A 617 29.67 13.34 9.47
C GLU A 617 28.79 13.98 8.39
N LEU A 618 28.51 15.29 8.51
CA LEU A 618 27.83 16.05 7.46
C LEU A 618 28.79 16.25 6.27
N ILE A 619 28.57 15.52 5.18
CA ILE A 619 29.41 15.55 3.99
C ILE A 619 28.99 16.66 3.03
N ALA A 620 29.95 17.15 2.25
CA ALA A 620 29.67 18.13 1.21
C ALA A 620 28.94 17.45 0.02
N PRO A 621 27.99 18.14 -0.63
CA PRO A 621 27.62 19.54 -0.41
C PRO A 621 26.55 19.69 0.68
N TYR A 622 26.62 20.79 1.45
CA TYR A 622 25.59 21.14 2.42
C TYR A 622 25.43 22.66 2.57
N LYS A 623 24.27 23.07 3.07
CA LYS A 623 23.92 24.47 3.35
C LYS A 623 23.43 24.64 4.78
N VAL A 624 23.80 25.76 5.38
CA VAL A 624 23.27 26.29 6.62
C VAL A 624 22.69 27.66 6.32
N PHE A 625 21.53 27.95 6.88
CA PHE A 625 20.76 29.15 6.61
C PHE A 625 20.60 29.97 7.89
N HIS A 626 20.34 31.25 7.74
CA HIS A 626 19.92 32.16 8.82
C HIS A 626 18.44 31.97 9.16
N GLU A 627 18.01 32.54 10.28
CA GLU A 627 16.59 32.59 10.67
C GLU A 627 15.70 33.42 9.74
N ASN A 628 16.27 34.15 8.78
CA ASN A 628 15.55 34.87 7.73
C ASN A 628 15.45 34.09 6.41
N GLY A 629 16.12 32.94 6.30
CA GLY A 629 16.08 32.04 5.14
C GLY A 629 17.23 32.22 4.16
N GLU A 630 18.05 33.28 4.32
CA GLU A 630 19.27 33.47 3.52
C GLU A 630 20.34 32.44 3.90
N VAL A 631 21.19 32.07 2.93
CA VAL A 631 22.28 31.12 3.18
C VAL A 631 23.29 31.77 4.11
N PHE A 632 23.59 31.16 5.25
CA PHE A 632 24.67 31.59 6.16
C PHE A 632 26.01 31.00 5.73
N LEU A 633 26.00 29.72 5.38
CA LEU A 633 27.19 28.95 5.04
C LEU A 633 26.86 27.89 3.99
N GLU A 634 27.66 27.83 2.95
CA GLU A 634 27.64 26.74 1.98
C GLU A 634 28.99 26.03 1.96
N LYS A 635 28.96 24.70 1.89
CA LYS A 635 30.13 23.88 1.54
C LYS A 635 29.83 23.15 0.24
N ASN A 636 30.65 23.37 -0.78
CA ASN A 636 30.46 22.75 -2.09
C ASN A 636 31.20 21.41 -2.23
N ASN A 637 31.03 20.73 -3.38
CA ASN A 637 31.67 19.44 -3.67
C ASN A 637 33.21 19.50 -3.64
N ASN A 638 33.81 20.66 -3.90
CA ASN A 638 35.25 20.88 -3.80
C ASN A 638 35.73 21.07 -2.35
N LYS A 639 34.82 20.93 -1.36
CA LYS A 639 35.06 21.15 0.07
C LYS A 639 35.43 22.61 0.40
N GLU A 640 35.08 23.54 -0.48
CA GLU A 640 35.24 24.98 -0.28
C GLU A 640 34.06 25.51 0.54
N TYR A 641 34.35 26.39 1.49
CA TYR A 641 33.32 27.07 2.27
C TYR A 641 33.09 28.48 1.76
N THR A 642 31.83 28.89 1.68
CA THR A 642 31.42 30.27 1.43
C THR A 642 30.50 30.70 2.57
N LYS A 643 30.90 31.73 3.32
CA LYS A 643 30.11 32.37 4.37
C LYS A 643 29.50 33.66 3.82
N PHE A 644 28.23 33.88 4.13
CA PHE A 644 27.48 35.05 3.70
C PHE A 644 27.03 35.87 4.93
N ASN A 645 26.66 37.13 4.72
CA ASN A 645 25.98 37.95 5.72
C ASN A 645 24.45 37.76 5.66
N ASP A 646 23.72 38.41 6.58
CA ASP A 646 22.26 38.33 6.66
C ASP A 646 21.55 38.91 5.41
N GLN A 647 22.26 39.64 4.54
CA GLN A 647 21.78 40.18 3.27
C GLN A 647 22.09 39.26 2.06
N GLY A 648 22.76 38.12 2.26
CA GLY A 648 23.12 37.18 1.21
C GLY A 648 24.40 37.52 0.44
N GLU A 649 25.20 38.48 0.92
CA GLU A 649 26.48 38.86 0.30
C GLU A 649 27.63 38.00 0.85
N ILE A 650 28.59 37.63 0.00
CA ILE A 650 29.73 36.80 0.41
C ILE A 650 30.72 37.65 1.21
N ILE A 651 31.03 37.22 2.43
CA ILE A 651 31.99 37.90 3.32
C ILE A 651 33.30 37.12 3.49
N LEU A 652 33.26 35.79 3.33
CA LEU A 652 34.44 34.94 3.50
C LEU A 652 34.35 33.70 2.60
N LYS A 653 35.43 33.41 1.89
CA LYS A 653 35.66 32.11 1.24
C LYS A 653 36.82 31.38 1.91
N VAL A 654 36.65 30.09 2.17
CA VAL A 654 37.70 29.24 2.75
C VAL A 654 37.96 28.08 1.80
N LEU A 655 39.11 28.13 1.12
CA LEU A 655 39.52 27.18 0.09
C LEU A 655 40.49 26.15 0.70
N PRO A 656 40.27 24.83 0.54
CA PRO A 656 41.25 23.85 0.97
C PRO A 656 42.54 24.00 0.15
N ILE A 657 43.69 23.96 0.83
CA ILE A 657 45.01 23.99 0.21
C ILE A 657 45.89 22.88 0.77
N GLU A 658 46.90 22.48 0.00
CA GLU A 658 47.90 21.54 0.48
C GLU A 658 48.72 22.16 1.62
N CYS A 659 48.91 21.40 2.70
CA CYS A 659 49.72 21.85 3.81
C CYS A 659 51.20 21.85 3.44
N LYS A 660 51.90 22.96 3.67
CA LYS A 660 53.36 23.06 3.47
C LYS A 660 54.15 22.03 4.29
N LYS A 661 53.58 21.51 5.37
CA LYS A 661 54.08 20.38 6.16
C LYS A 661 52.89 19.54 6.63
N GLU A 662 52.86 18.26 6.30
CA GLU A 662 51.93 17.31 6.89
C GLU A 662 52.43 16.92 8.28
N ALA A 663 51.73 17.37 9.32
CA ALA A 663 51.94 16.86 10.67
C ALA A 663 50.72 16.04 11.08
N LYS A 664 51.00 14.80 11.50
CA LYS A 664 50.03 13.86 12.04
C LYS A 664 50.05 13.93 13.56
N PHE A 665 48.88 13.85 14.17
CA PHE A 665 48.72 13.74 15.61
C PHE A 665 48.02 12.43 15.89
N SER A 666 48.50 11.71 16.88
CA SER A 666 47.83 10.52 17.37
C SER A 666 47.34 10.80 18.79
N ARG A 667 46.09 10.43 19.08
CA ARG A 667 45.51 10.53 20.42
C ARG A 667 44.91 9.18 20.81
N ALA A 668 45.18 8.74 22.02
CA ALA A 668 44.54 7.56 22.57
C ALA A 668 43.06 7.86 22.89
N SER A 669 42.17 6.98 22.40
CA SER A 669 40.72 7.06 22.51
C SER A 669 40.17 5.82 23.20
N ASN A 670 39.34 6.03 24.22
CA ASN A 670 38.82 4.96 25.06
C ASN A 670 37.88 3.99 24.31
N SER A 671 37.27 4.40 23.19
CA SER A 671 36.32 3.58 22.43
C SER A 671 36.81 3.14 21.04
N ARG A 672 37.88 3.72 20.49
CA ARG A 672 38.36 3.41 19.12
C ARG A 672 39.86 3.09 19.00
N GLY A 673 40.63 3.11 20.10
CA GLY A 673 42.07 2.82 20.05
C GLY A 673 42.88 4.08 19.77
N MET A 674 43.88 4.02 18.89
CA MET A 674 44.71 5.18 18.53
C MET A 674 44.05 5.95 17.38
N GLU A 675 43.65 7.20 17.62
CA GLU A 675 43.05 8.07 16.60
C GLU A 675 44.13 8.95 15.97
N GLU A 676 44.28 8.88 14.65
CA GLU A 676 45.18 9.73 13.90
C GLU A 676 44.43 10.89 13.25
N GLY A 677 44.93 12.11 13.43
CA GLY A 677 44.43 13.31 12.78
C GLY A 677 45.55 13.97 11.98
N ILE A 678 45.21 14.49 10.80
CA ILE A 678 46.13 15.24 9.93
C ILE A 678 45.71 16.72 9.96
N TYR A 679 46.69 17.64 9.97
CA TYR A 679 46.39 19.05 9.75
C TYR A 679 45.66 19.26 8.43
N LYS A 680 44.65 20.14 8.45
CA LYS A 680 44.03 20.65 7.23
C LYS A 680 44.40 22.12 7.06
N CYS A 681 44.87 22.48 5.87
CA CYS A 681 45.27 23.83 5.54
C CYS A 681 44.24 24.48 4.63
N PHE A 682 44.04 25.77 4.84
CA PHE A 682 43.04 26.54 4.13
C PHE A 682 43.58 27.91 3.74
N LYS A 683 43.11 28.42 2.61
CA LYS A 683 43.26 29.81 2.19
C LYS A 683 41.95 30.54 2.48
N LEU A 684 41.98 31.50 3.38
CA LEU A 684 40.87 32.41 3.65
C LEU A 684 40.97 33.59 2.68
N VAL A 685 39.83 33.98 2.13
CA VAL A 685 39.65 35.18 1.31
C VAL A 685 38.51 35.96 1.95
N ASN A 686 38.86 36.97 2.75
CA ASN A 686 37.89 37.91 3.31
C ASN A 686 37.53 38.93 2.24
N ILE A 687 36.23 39.13 2.02
CA ILE A 687 35.70 40.08 1.04
C ILE A 687 35.11 41.24 1.83
N SER A 688 35.77 42.41 1.78
CA SER A 688 35.27 43.62 2.44
C SER A 688 34.19 44.31 1.59
N GLU A 689 33.33 45.12 2.22
CA GLU A 689 32.35 45.99 1.53
C GLU A 689 33.01 46.95 0.51
N SER A 690 34.33 47.17 0.62
CA SER A 690 35.13 48.03 -0.29
C SER A 690 35.74 47.30 -1.49
N GLY A 691 35.62 45.97 -1.57
CA GLY A 691 36.17 45.15 -2.66
C GLY A 691 37.64 44.74 -2.49
N GLU A 692 38.33 45.15 -1.42
CA GLU A 692 39.67 44.62 -1.09
C GLU A 692 39.55 43.19 -0.53
N ASN A 693 40.26 42.25 -1.16
CA ASN A 693 40.36 40.85 -0.75
C ASN A 693 41.58 40.65 0.15
N ILE A 694 41.38 40.28 1.41
CA ILE A 694 42.48 39.91 2.31
C ILE A 694 42.64 38.39 2.27
N GLU A 695 43.79 37.94 1.76
CA GLU A 695 44.12 36.52 1.69
C GLU A 695 45.03 36.08 2.86
N LYS A 696 44.65 35.01 3.55
CA LYS A 696 45.44 34.45 4.65
C LYS A 696 45.43 32.93 4.61
N ASN A 697 46.60 32.30 4.66
CA ASN A 697 46.69 30.86 4.84
C ASN A 697 46.63 30.50 6.33
N ILE A 698 45.78 29.55 6.68
CA ILE A 698 45.67 28.99 8.04
C ILE A 698 45.84 27.48 8.01
N SER A 699 46.20 26.91 9.15
CA SER A 699 46.21 25.47 9.37
C SER A 699 45.41 25.15 10.62
N ILE A 700 44.48 24.20 10.52
CA ILE A 700 43.62 23.79 11.62
C ILE A 700 44.09 22.43 12.13
N ARG A 701 44.37 22.37 13.44
CA ARG A 701 44.79 21.14 14.11
C ARG A 701 43.56 20.26 14.38
N PRO A 702 43.63 18.94 14.14
CA PRO A 702 42.49 18.04 14.29
C PRO A 702 41.97 17.84 15.73
N PHE A 703 42.70 18.27 16.78
CA PHE A 703 42.39 17.94 18.18
C PHE A 703 42.26 19.14 19.14
N LEU A 704 42.02 20.36 18.65
CA LEU A 704 41.87 21.54 19.52
C LEU A 704 40.47 21.59 20.18
N SER A 705 40.29 20.82 21.25
CA SER A 705 39.17 20.94 22.19
C SER A 705 39.72 20.90 23.62
N ASN A 706 40.51 21.92 23.98
CA ASN A 706 40.73 22.28 25.38
C ASN A 706 40.01 23.63 25.56
N VAL A 707 39.15 23.74 26.57
CA VAL A 707 38.25 24.87 26.89
C VAL A 707 36.83 24.72 26.30
N HIS A 708 35.95 24.04 27.05
CA HIS A 708 34.47 24.09 27.02
C HIS A 708 33.70 23.96 25.68
N GLY A 709 34.35 23.71 24.55
CA GLY A 709 33.73 23.22 23.32
C GLY A 709 33.87 21.70 23.27
N ASN A 710 32.78 20.96 23.46
CA ASN A 710 32.79 19.49 23.49
C ASN A 710 33.09 18.89 22.11
N CYS A 711 34.36 18.67 21.77
CA CYS A 711 34.73 17.68 20.76
C CYS A 711 35.79 16.74 21.33
N LEU A 712 35.41 15.89 22.30
CA LEU A 712 36.23 14.79 22.81
C LEU A 712 35.42 13.61 23.39
N LYS A 713 34.96 12.70 22.53
CA LYS A 713 35.02 11.21 22.61
C LYS A 713 34.08 10.61 21.56
N PRO A 714 34.42 9.46 20.96
CA PRO A 714 33.83 8.97 19.72
C PRO A 714 32.74 7.97 20.04
N THR A 715 31.62 8.51 20.47
CA THR A 715 30.25 8.00 20.40
C THR A 715 29.44 9.03 21.19
N TYR A 716 28.22 9.29 20.74
CA TYR A 716 27.30 10.32 21.22
C TYR A 716 27.58 11.74 20.68
N VAL A 717 26.76 12.13 19.70
CA VAL A 717 26.25 13.49 19.57
C VAL A 717 27.34 14.54 19.34
N CYS A 718 27.74 14.72 18.08
CA CYS A 718 27.91 16.07 17.56
C CYS A 718 26.54 16.67 17.15
N GLU A 719 25.44 16.22 17.74
CA GLU A 719 24.13 16.88 17.64
C GLU A 719 24.00 17.94 18.74
N GLY A 720 24.91 18.88 18.60
CA GLY A 720 24.81 20.22 19.11
C GLY A 720 25.46 21.15 18.09
N THR A 721 25.27 20.90 16.79
CA THR A 721 25.46 21.91 15.74
C THR A 721 24.39 22.99 15.88
N THR A 722 24.36 23.60 17.06
CA THR A 722 23.99 24.99 17.16
C THR A 722 24.84 25.73 16.12
N PRO A 723 24.23 26.65 15.35
CA PRO A 723 24.97 27.55 14.45
C PRO A 723 26.23 28.13 15.12
N ASN A 724 26.17 28.30 16.45
CA ASN A 724 27.27 28.68 17.34
C ASN A 724 28.62 27.97 17.11
N PHE A 725 28.65 26.67 16.77
CA PHE A 725 29.91 25.97 16.52
C PHE A 725 30.51 26.31 15.14
N LEU A 726 29.67 26.44 14.11
CA LEU A 726 30.11 26.88 12.80
C LEU A 726 30.55 28.36 12.83
N THR A 727 29.81 29.24 13.53
CA THR A 727 30.29 30.61 13.78
C THR A 727 31.67 30.59 14.45
N LYS A 728 31.88 29.82 15.54
CA LYS A 728 33.20 29.74 16.20
C LYS A 728 34.33 29.15 15.37
N PHE A 729 34.03 28.39 14.32
CA PHE A 729 35.05 27.89 13.40
C PHE A 729 35.50 28.96 12.40
N PHE A 730 34.60 29.89 12.04
CA PHE A 730 34.87 30.97 11.08
C PHE A 730 35.21 32.31 11.73
N ASP A 731 34.87 32.49 13.01
CA ASP A 731 35.32 33.60 13.87
C ASP A 731 36.73 33.30 14.40
#